data_AF-A0A2M8NE42-F1
#
_entry.id   AF-A0A2M8NE42-F1
#
_cell.length_a   1.000
_cell.length_b   1.000
_cell.length_c   1.000
_cell.angle_alpha   90.00
_cell.angle_beta   90.00
_cell.angle_gamma   90.00
#
_symmetry.space_group_name_H-M   'P 1'
#
loop_
_entity.id
_entity.type
_entity.pdbx_description
1 polymer ?
#
loop_
_entity_poly.entity_id
_entity_poly.type
_entity_poly.pdbx_seq_one_letter_code
_entity_poly.pdbx_strand_id
1 'polypeptide(L)'
;MPFEPRPKQSHRAERFSSTSASATHSKDVPSTTPQAHPRMISRAYVLHLQRTRGNAATQRLLAKRGTRPRAIQRKVGFEFEDGSWRSYTRLDNNAMVGGAAAHMANLDLQGVDPEERAVQPIPGGGMSSYHIMVPDSTVMGTTLYQNLMTIPSFQRDVVSLTGQRFPNQTTFDDVCYNFAQRASTKTLKKVRAFVVEDARRRGQNTRPIKNLDEYGMRALYHDKLSRAMLLVDPNTVPAFKLGQIEGQYGKADPNAPLVPNIAPQGPPRQYNVPQQDVFVPHNASIDSVVNQYGVEHAGKKGALHQEAFFQIEADGPYPATIPGGTFDHIMDIEVVTEPFEEDQRGYEQLKGTLKRMKSIFAGLQSFVGRRETQGEFVTPDEHGFNNTSTFLAGGSPNGPQIKMQVTQGVPIEHIPILMQTFGTPTNETPQEHQRREPAREGLYRNHDPNTPDQVRTMIGDAPSLADRAIQQLKNSGIIPNQDNTSKLRGFLSMMYLYVQSVHLMDIDGIKTQIAFLSRYSFDQLAQLIPPNHQAALRDNVDEFVNIFCGVLGNGYDADDPLISFHRMRGDIYMNHREFVDMIKFLKIGEWVREIFENSRDILSARGITDFLSDWWHDEDSVEGYQKALGIFTRGHGDASRVRPDGGGLAVLENRMIDPKVRLSPDDAEKAALAYFEFLMTLRASGAQPHFPAIHYDE
;
A
#
# COMPACT_ATOMS: atom_id res chain seq x y z
N MET A 1 -51.39 -29.43 -25.78
CA MET A 1 -52.49 -29.41 -24.79
C MET A 1 -52.90 -27.96 -24.58
N PRO A 2 -54.19 -27.60 -24.66
CA PRO A 2 -54.62 -26.21 -24.64
C PRO A 2 -54.78 -25.68 -23.21
N PHE A 3 -54.41 -24.41 -23.02
CA PHE A 3 -54.53 -23.65 -21.78
C PHE A 3 -55.97 -23.16 -21.55
N GLU A 4 -56.48 -23.34 -20.34
CA GLU A 4 -57.73 -22.74 -19.83
C GLU A 4 -57.56 -21.26 -19.46
N PRO A 5 -58.63 -20.44 -19.54
CA PRO A 5 -58.60 -19.03 -19.19
C PRO A 5 -58.94 -18.76 -17.71
N ARG A 6 -58.26 -17.78 -17.10
CA ARG A 6 -58.56 -17.25 -15.75
C ARG A 6 -59.77 -16.30 -15.75
N PRO A 7 -60.59 -16.27 -14.68
CA PRO A 7 -61.69 -15.33 -14.54
C PRO A 7 -61.28 -13.99 -13.90
N LYS A 8 -62.02 -12.94 -14.29
CA LYS A 8 -61.97 -11.56 -13.77
C LYS A 8 -62.53 -11.48 -12.35
N GLN A 9 -61.96 -10.64 -11.49
CA GLN A 9 -62.58 -10.21 -10.24
C GLN A 9 -62.80 -8.69 -10.20
N SER A 10 -63.98 -8.34 -9.69
CA SER A 10 -64.66 -7.06 -9.71
C SER A 10 -64.38 -6.18 -8.50
N HIS A 11 -64.57 -4.87 -8.70
CA HIS A 11 -64.64 -3.80 -7.71
C HIS A 11 -65.57 -4.09 -6.52
N ARG A 12 -65.18 -3.64 -5.32
CA ARG A 12 -66.12 -3.28 -4.25
C ARG A 12 -65.53 -2.14 -3.39
N ALA A 13 -66.26 -1.03 -3.34
CA ALA A 13 -66.06 0.09 -2.44
C ALA A 13 -67.04 -0.05 -1.27
N GLU A 14 -66.61 0.24 -0.05
CA GLU A 14 -67.51 0.43 1.09
C GLU A 14 -67.14 1.70 1.85
N ARG A 15 -68.11 2.62 1.87
CA ARG A 15 -68.27 3.71 2.84
C ARG A 15 -69.04 3.14 4.03
N PHE A 16 -68.70 3.58 5.25
CA PHE A 16 -69.68 3.65 6.34
C PHE A 16 -69.55 4.95 7.12
N SER A 17 -70.71 5.56 7.31
CA SER A 17 -71.04 6.76 8.06
C SER A 17 -71.11 6.50 9.57
N SER A 18 -70.97 7.56 10.37
CA SER A 18 -71.77 7.72 11.58
C SER A 18 -72.00 9.20 11.89
N THR A 19 -73.03 9.43 12.68
CA THR A 19 -74.02 10.50 12.62
C THR A 19 -73.85 11.57 13.71
N SER A 20 -74.09 12.81 13.27
CA SER A 20 -74.75 13.96 13.91
C SER A 20 -75.38 13.86 15.32
N ALA A 21 -75.19 14.92 16.13
CA ALA A 21 -76.24 15.57 16.92
C ALA A 21 -75.96 17.08 17.18
N SER A 22 -76.99 17.90 16.89
CA SER A 22 -77.25 19.32 17.22
C SER A 22 -77.22 19.62 18.73
N ALA A 23 -77.23 20.84 19.27
CA ALA A 23 -77.05 22.24 18.88
C ALA A 23 -77.15 23.07 20.19
N THR A 24 -76.52 24.25 20.29
CA THR A 24 -77.10 25.48 20.90
C THR A 24 -76.12 26.65 20.84
N HIS A 25 -76.69 27.83 20.59
CA HIS A 25 -76.07 29.16 20.59
C HIS A 25 -75.70 29.64 22.01
N SER A 26 -74.52 30.26 22.17
CA SER A 26 -74.38 31.50 22.95
C SER A 26 -73.11 32.24 22.53
N LYS A 27 -73.25 33.55 22.28
CA LYS A 27 -72.14 34.50 22.09
C LYS A 27 -71.63 34.86 23.47
N ASP A 28 -70.35 34.65 23.76
CA ASP A 28 -69.63 35.36 24.83
C ASP A 28 -68.11 35.40 24.59
N VAL A 29 -67.52 36.45 25.15
CA VAL A 29 -66.20 37.09 25.02
C VAL A 29 -64.98 36.16 25.14
N PRO A 30 -63.84 36.43 24.46
CA PRO A 30 -62.66 35.55 24.47
C PRO A 30 -61.97 35.51 25.84
N SER A 31 -62.12 34.37 26.54
CA SER A 31 -61.29 34.02 27.69
C SER A 31 -60.01 33.33 27.18
N THR A 32 -58.86 33.86 27.57
CA THR A 32 -57.52 33.33 27.27
C THR A 32 -57.39 31.87 27.72
N THR A 33 -57.47 30.95 26.77
CA THR A 33 -57.13 29.54 26.97
C THR A 33 -55.65 29.45 27.37
N PRO A 34 -55.28 28.78 28.47
CA PRO A 34 -53.88 28.53 28.78
C PRO A 34 -53.27 27.77 27.61
N GLN A 35 -52.21 28.32 26.99
CA GLN A 35 -51.40 27.57 26.04
C GLN A 35 -50.92 26.31 26.76
N ALA A 36 -51.50 25.16 26.40
CA ALA A 36 -51.03 23.88 26.84
C ALA A 36 -49.60 23.74 26.29
N HIS A 37 -48.60 23.95 27.16
CA HIS A 37 -47.22 23.70 26.81
C HIS A 37 -47.15 22.29 26.20
N PRO A 38 -46.57 22.14 24.99
CA PRO A 38 -46.43 20.83 24.38
C PRO A 38 -45.73 19.93 25.39
N ARG A 39 -46.43 18.89 25.87
CA ARG A 39 -45.88 17.93 26.83
C ARG A 39 -44.56 17.47 26.25
N MET A 40 -43.45 17.79 26.93
CA MET A 40 -42.13 17.33 26.52
C MET A 40 -42.20 15.81 26.39
N ILE A 41 -42.10 15.34 25.16
CA ILE A 41 -42.09 13.92 24.87
C ILE A 41 -40.80 13.38 25.48
N SER A 42 -40.90 12.43 26.40
CA SER A 42 -39.71 11.89 27.05
C SER A 42 -38.80 11.24 26.01
N ARG A 43 -37.49 11.37 26.19
CA ARG A 43 -36.47 10.73 25.32
C ARG A 43 -36.73 9.23 25.16
N ALA A 44 -37.18 8.55 26.22
CA ALA A 44 -37.55 7.14 26.19
C ALA A 44 -38.71 6.86 25.22
N TYR A 45 -39.72 7.73 25.18
CA TYR A 45 -40.85 7.59 24.26
C TYR A 45 -40.45 7.87 22.80
N VAL A 46 -39.55 8.83 22.56
CA VAL A 46 -38.98 9.08 21.23
C VAL A 46 -38.21 7.84 20.73
N LEU A 47 -37.36 7.26 21.57
CA LEU A 47 -36.61 6.05 21.22
C LEU A 47 -37.53 4.84 20.99
N HIS A 48 -38.59 4.70 21.80
CA HIS A 48 -39.60 3.67 21.61
C HIS A 48 -40.34 3.85 20.27
N LEU A 49 -40.71 5.08 19.90
CA LEU A 49 -41.33 5.38 18.61
C LEU A 49 -40.39 5.12 17.43
N GLN A 50 -39.10 5.44 17.55
CA GLN A 50 -38.10 5.13 16.53
C GLN A 50 -37.95 3.61 16.35
N ARG A 51 -37.84 2.85 17.44
CA ARG A 51 -37.75 1.38 17.39
C ARG A 51 -39.01 0.72 16.85
N THR A 52 -40.20 1.22 17.17
CA THR A 52 -41.45 0.57 16.77
C THR A 52 -41.95 1.09 15.42
N ARG A 53 -42.20 2.39 15.32
CA ARG A 53 -42.75 3.01 14.12
C ARG A 53 -41.69 3.27 13.05
N GLY A 54 -40.49 3.67 13.43
CA GLY A 54 -39.37 3.84 12.50
C GLY A 54 -39.02 2.52 11.80
N ASN A 55 -38.75 1.46 12.58
CA ASN A 55 -38.46 0.15 12.01
C ASN A 55 -39.62 -0.42 11.19
N ALA A 56 -40.87 -0.28 11.66
CA ALA A 56 -42.05 -0.72 10.89
C ALA A 56 -42.28 0.10 9.61
N ALA A 57 -41.88 1.38 9.58
CA ALA A 57 -41.90 2.20 8.37
C ALA A 57 -40.82 1.74 7.39
N THR A 58 -39.59 1.51 7.88
CA THR A 58 -38.48 0.96 7.08
C THR A 58 -38.85 -0.39 6.48
N GLN A 59 -39.41 -1.32 7.27
CA GLN A 59 -39.85 -2.62 6.75
C GLN A 59 -40.99 -2.49 5.74
N ARG A 60 -41.94 -1.56 5.94
CA ARG A 60 -42.97 -1.29 4.94
C ARG A 60 -42.41 -0.67 3.66
N LEU A 61 -41.35 0.14 3.75
CA LEU A 61 -40.68 0.75 2.61
C LEU A 61 -39.86 -0.29 1.81
N LEU A 62 -39.23 -1.24 2.53
CA LEU A 62 -38.58 -2.41 1.95
C LEU A 62 -39.58 -3.37 1.30
N ALA A 63 -40.73 -3.64 1.94
CA ALA A 63 -41.77 -4.53 1.43
C ALA A 63 -42.57 -3.91 0.26
N LYS A 64 -42.94 -2.63 0.34
CA LYS A 64 -43.64 -1.91 -0.75
C LYS A 64 -42.79 -1.71 -1.98
N ARG A 65 -41.45 -1.74 -1.84
CA ARG A 65 -40.57 -1.61 -3.00
C ARG A 65 -40.68 -2.77 -3.98
N GLY A 66 -41.40 -3.86 -3.66
CA GLY A 66 -41.70 -4.95 -4.61
C GLY A 66 -40.46 -5.47 -5.33
N THR A 67 -39.28 -5.21 -4.77
CA THR A 67 -38.01 -5.57 -5.35
C THR A 67 -37.92 -7.05 -5.05
N ARG A 68 -38.09 -7.87 -6.10
CA ARG A 68 -37.22 -9.05 -6.23
C ARG A 68 -35.86 -8.63 -5.66
N PRO A 69 -35.28 -9.34 -4.69
CA PRO A 69 -34.00 -8.95 -4.10
C PRO A 69 -33.13 -8.49 -5.25
N ARG A 70 -32.80 -7.18 -5.27
CA ARG A 70 -32.08 -6.60 -6.41
C ARG A 70 -30.87 -7.48 -6.54
N ALA A 71 -30.75 -8.20 -7.66
CA ALA A 71 -29.61 -9.05 -7.89
C ALA A 71 -28.40 -8.17 -7.63
N ILE A 72 -27.62 -8.53 -6.62
CA ILE A 72 -26.55 -7.66 -6.17
C ILE A 72 -25.63 -7.47 -7.35
N GLN A 73 -25.50 -6.21 -7.69
CA GLN A 73 -25.02 -5.80 -8.98
C GLN A 73 -23.50 -5.88 -8.91
N ARG A 74 -22.96 -7.04 -9.31
CA ARG A 74 -21.53 -7.35 -9.21
C ARG A 74 -20.77 -6.44 -10.16
N LYS A 75 -19.72 -5.86 -9.61
CA LYS A 75 -19.03 -4.70 -10.14
C LYS A 75 -17.53 -4.94 -10.06
N VAL A 76 -16.82 -4.65 -11.15
CA VAL A 76 -15.38 -4.85 -11.30
C VAL A 76 -14.76 -3.52 -11.73
N GLY A 77 -13.89 -2.98 -10.89
CA GLY A 77 -13.07 -1.80 -11.20
C GLY A 77 -11.64 -2.23 -11.52
N PHE A 78 -10.99 -1.44 -12.36
CA PHE A 78 -9.59 -1.62 -12.73
C PHE A 78 -8.81 -0.36 -12.37
N GLU A 79 -7.58 -0.55 -11.95
CA GLU A 79 -6.59 0.52 -11.74
C GLU A 79 -5.40 0.23 -12.66
N PHE A 80 -4.90 1.25 -13.36
CA PHE A 80 -3.78 1.13 -14.30
C PHE A 80 -2.77 2.23 -13.98
N GLU A 81 -1.67 1.84 -13.34
CA GLU A 81 -0.61 2.73 -12.88
C GLU A 81 0.50 2.79 -13.94
N ASP A 82 0.84 3.99 -14.41
CA ASP A 82 2.01 4.22 -15.26
C ASP A 82 3.10 4.93 -14.46
N GLY A 83 4.08 4.15 -14.00
CA GLY A 83 5.21 4.66 -13.23
C GLY A 83 6.24 5.45 -14.04
N SER A 84 6.02 5.63 -15.35
CA SER A 84 6.92 6.41 -16.20
C SER A 84 6.55 7.90 -16.25
N TRP A 85 5.27 8.23 -16.12
CA TRP A 85 4.79 9.62 -16.12
C TRP A 85 4.58 10.15 -14.70
N ARG A 86 5.05 11.37 -14.48
CA ARG A 86 5.01 12.07 -13.20
C ARG A 86 4.07 13.25 -13.29
N SER A 87 3.31 13.49 -12.23
CA SER A 87 2.30 14.55 -12.17
C SER A 87 2.67 15.67 -11.20
N TYR A 88 2.44 16.89 -11.67
CA TYR A 88 2.70 18.14 -10.96
C TYR A 88 1.46 19.04 -11.07
N THR A 89 1.33 20.00 -10.15
CA THR A 89 0.32 21.05 -10.20
C THR A 89 0.98 22.41 -10.11
N ARG A 90 0.33 23.45 -10.66
CA ARG A 90 0.81 24.82 -10.56
C ARG A 90 0.89 25.25 -9.10
N LEU A 91 2.02 25.83 -8.68
CA LEU A 91 2.13 26.45 -7.37
C LEU A 91 1.22 27.70 -7.34
N ASP A 92 0.34 27.80 -6.34
CA ASP A 92 -0.51 28.98 -6.18
C ASP A 92 0.37 30.25 -6.02
N ASN A 93 0.16 31.25 -6.88
CA ASN A 93 1.00 32.46 -6.98
C ASN A 93 1.17 33.24 -5.66
N ASN A 94 0.34 32.98 -4.64
CA ASN A 94 0.49 33.57 -3.30
C ASN A 94 1.68 32.99 -2.51
N ALA A 95 2.24 31.85 -2.91
CA ALA A 95 3.42 31.24 -2.30
C ALA A 95 4.75 31.68 -2.95
N MET A 96 4.70 32.38 -4.09
CA MET A 96 5.90 32.77 -4.83
C MET A 96 6.46 34.13 -4.38
N VAL A 97 7.45 34.11 -3.49
CA VAL A 97 8.28 35.29 -3.20
C VAL A 97 9.47 35.33 -4.17
N GLY A 98 9.39 36.21 -5.17
CA GLY A 98 10.54 36.80 -5.87
C GLY A 98 11.39 35.90 -6.78
N GLY A 99 10.94 35.62 -8.00
CA GLY A 99 11.80 35.11 -9.09
C GLY A 99 11.08 34.26 -10.14
N ALA A 100 10.31 33.26 -9.69
CA ALA A 100 9.75 32.22 -10.56
C ALA A 100 8.53 32.67 -11.40
N ALA A 101 7.78 33.69 -10.97
CA ALA A 101 6.65 34.23 -11.73
C ALA A 101 7.04 34.77 -13.13
N ALA A 102 8.29 35.24 -13.30
CA ALA A 102 8.79 35.74 -14.58
C ALA A 102 9.13 34.61 -15.58
N HIS A 103 9.44 33.41 -15.09
CA HIS A 103 9.75 32.25 -15.94
C HIS A 103 8.47 31.63 -16.50
N MET A 104 7.42 31.52 -15.68
CA MET A 104 6.11 31.01 -16.10
C MET A 104 5.41 31.92 -17.13
N ALA A 105 5.54 33.24 -16.98
CA ALA A 105 5.02 34.19 -17.96
C ALA A 105 5.66 34.04 -19.35
N ASN A 106 6.89 33.50 -19.44
CA ASN A 106 7.55 33.20 -20.71
C ASN A 106 7.15 31.84 -21.30
N LEU A 107 6.71 30.88 -20.48
CA LEU A 107 6.18 29.59 -20.97
C LEU A 107 4.75 29.74 -21.54
N ASP A 108 3.90 30.56 -20.91
CA ASP A 108 2.53 30.86 -21.40
C ASP A 108 2.51 31.70 -22.72
N LEU A 109 3.66 32.23 -23.17
CA LEU A 109 3.75 33.11 -24.34
C LEU A 109 4.42 32.49 -25.57
N GLN A 110 4.83 31.21 -25.54
CA GLN A 110 5.40 30.53 -26.70
C GLN A 110 4.33 29.86 -27.58
N GLY A 111 3.40 30.66 -28.09
CA GLY A 111 2.68 30.36 -29.32
C GLY A 111 3.40 31.02 -30.50
N VAL A 112 4.38 30.33 -31.10
CA VAL A 112 5.11 30.83 -32.29
C VAL A 112 5.13 29.79 -33.40
N ASP A 113 4.95 30.30 -34.63
CA ASP A 113 4.75 29.72 -35.96
C ASP A 113 5.52 28.41 -36.30
N PRO A 114 4.92 27.42 -37.01
CA PRO A 114 5.55 26.12 -37.30
C PRO A 114 6.63 26.10 -38.41
N GLU A 115 7.00 27.20 -39.06
CA GLU A 115 7.78 27.15 -40.31
C GLU A 115 9.32 27.13 -40.19
N GLU A 116 9.93 27.19 -39.00
CA GLU A 116 11.41 27.16 -38.87
C GLU A 116 11.96 25.99 -38.02
N ARG A 117 11.73 24.75 -38.47
CA ARG A 117 12.50 23.59 -37.98
C ARG A 117 13.18 22.82 -39.11
N ALA A 118 14.36 23.28 -39.50
CA ALA A 118 15.35 22.46 -40.19
C ALA A 118 16.38 21.94 -39.18
N VAL A 119 16.49 20.62 -39.10
CA VAL A 119 17.39 19.84 -38.24
C VAL A 119 18.86 20.02 -38.65
N GLN A 120 19.77 20.14 -37.68
CA GLN A 120 21.13 19.62 -37.80
C GLN A 120 21.58 18.87 -36.53
N PRO A 121 22.26 17.71 -36.66
CA PRO A 121 22.78 16.96 -35.52
C PRO A 121 24.16 17.49 -35.10
N ILE A 122 24.41 17.61 -33.78
CA ILE A 122 25.73 17.93 -33.23
C ILE A 122 26.30 16.68 -32.53
N PRO A 123 27.54 16.24 -32.83
CA PRO A 123 28.15 15.07 -32.21
C PRO A 123 29.01 15.42 -30.98
N GLY A 124 28.87 14.59 -29.93
CA GLY A 124 29.92 14.05 -29.06
C GLY A 124 30.88 14.99 -28.31
N GLY A 125 30.75 15.02 -26.98
CA GLY A 125 31.80 15.49 -26.07
C GLY A 125 31.78 14.68 -24.76
N GLY A 126 32.87 14.00 -24.45
CA GLY A 126 33.01 13.13 -23.28
C GLY A 126 33.15 13.90 -21.95
N MET A 127 32.59 13.33 -20.89
CA MET A 127 32.71 13.80 -19.51
C MET A 127 33.83 13.06 -18.77
N SER A 128 34.60 13.78 -17.95
CA SER A 128 35.30 13.23 -16.80
C SER A 128 34.83 13.98 -15.54
N SER A 129 34.16 13.28 -14.63
CA SER A 129 33.76 13.81 -13.32
C SER A 129 34.67 13.24 -12.22
N TYR A 130 35.22 14.12 -11.38
CA TYR A 130 35.81 13.75 -10.10
C TYR A 130 34.69 13.56 -9.08
N HIS A 131 34.55 12.35 -8.54
CA HIS A 131 33.66 12.05 -7.42
C HIS A 131 34.37 12.35 -6.10
N ILE A 132 33.79 13.25 -5.29
CA ILE A 132 34.08 13.30 -3.84
C ILE A 132 32.91 12.58 -3.16
N MET A 133 33.15 11.35 -2.71
CA MET A 133 32.19 10.57 -1.92
C MET A 133 32.23 11.04 -0.47
N VAL A 134 31.09 11.42 0.09
CA VAL A 134 30.89 11.50 1.53
C VAL A 134 29.99 10.32 1.94
N PRO A 135 30.37 9.45 2.89
CA PRO A 135 29.63 8.23 3.15
C PRO A 135 28.46 8.43 4.12
N ASP A 136 27.47 7.58 3.93
CA ASP A 136 26.29 7.36 4.77
C ASP A 136 26.67 6.97 6.23
N SER A 137 25.77 7.23 7.18
CA SER A 137 25.96 7.04 8.63
C SER A 137 26.28 5.59 9.04
N THR A 138 25.75 4.62 8.29
CA THR A 138 26.01 3.18 8.43
C THR A 138 27.42 2.80 7.96
N VAL A 139 27.91 3.51 6.94
CA VAL A 139 29.30 3.40 6.45
C VAL A 139 30.25 4.04 7.46
N MET A 140 29.90 5.18 8.06
CA MET A 140 30.70 5.77 9.16
C MET A 140 30.84 4.81 10.35
N GLY A 141 29.77 4.15 10.79
CA GLY A 141 29.83 3.19 11.90
C GLY A 141 30.72 1.98 11.59
N THR A 142 30.60 1.45 10.37
CA THR A 142 31.38 0.28 9.92
C THR A 142 32.85 0.63 9.69
N THR A 143 33.14 1.77 9.06
CA THR A 143 34.50 2.25 8.81
C THR A 143 35.19 2.67 10.11
N LEU A 144 34.50 3.35 11.03
CA LEU A 144 35.03 3.67 12.35
C LEU A 144 35.35 2.39 13.14
N TYR A 145 34.45 1.40 13.12
CA TYR A 145 34.69 0.11 13.77
C TYR A 145 35.87 -0.65 13.16
N GLN A 146 35.97 -0.72 11.83
CA GLN A 146 37.11 -1.32 11.13
C GLN A 146 38.43 -0.62 11.48
N ASN A 147 38.41 0.73 11.57
CA ASN A 147 39.57 1.50 11.99
C ASN A 147 39.95 1.24 13.46
N LEU A 148 38.97 1.15 14.37
CA LEU A 148 39.23 0.83 15.79
C LEU A 148 39.74 -0.60 15.98
N MET A 149 39.32 -1.56 15.16
CA MET A 149 39.83 -2.93 15.19
C MET A 149 41.30 -3.05 14.76
N THR A 150 41.86 -2.04 14.09
CA THR A 150 43.31 -1.96 13.82
C THR A 150 44.14 -1.57 15.05
N ILE A 151 43.50 -1.09 16.12
CA ILE A 151 44.15 -0.67 17.37
C ILE A 151 44.33 -1.88 18.30
N PRO A 152 45.56 -2.33 18.60
CA PRO A 152 45.80 -3.59 19.33
C PRO A 152 45.25 -3.63 20.76
N SER A 153 45.03 -2.50 21.43
CA SER A 153 44.40 -2.43 22.75
C SER A 153 42.89 -2.65 22.65
N PHE A 154 42.22 -1.97 21.72
CA PHE A 154 40.80 -2.14 21.47
C PHE A 154 40.46 -3.58 21.05
N GLN A 155 41.27 -4.16 20.14
CA GLN A 155 41.13 -5.56 19.74
C GLN A 155 41.28 -6.52 20.93
N ARG A 156 42.18 -6.22 21.88
CA ARG A 156 42.39 -7.02 23.10
C ARG A 156 41.20 -6.95 24.05
N ASP A 157 40.59 -5.76 24.17
CA ASP A 157 39.43 -5.55 25.03
C ASP A 157 38.18 -6.24 24.45
N VAL A 158 37.96 -6.14 23.13
CA VAL A 158 36.92 -6.89 22.41
C VAL A 158 37.12 -8.39 22.58
N VAL A 159 38.34 -8.91 22.39
CA VAL A 159 38.66 -10.33 22.60
C VAL A 159 38.43 -10.76 24.06
N SER A 160 38.72 -9.89 25.05
CA SER A 160 38.49 -10.21 26.46
C SER A 160 37.00 -10.30 26.81
N LEU A 161 36.16 -9.51 26.13
CA LEU A 161 34.72 -9.49 26.31
C LEU A 161 34.04 -10.66 25.58
N THR A 162 34.44 -10.95 24.34
CA THR A 162 33.77 -11.92 23.48
C THR A 162 34.39 -13.31 23.48
N GLY A 163 35.64 -13.44 23.94
CA GLY A 163 36.41 -14.68 23.93
C GLY A 163 36.95 -15.10 22.56
N GLN A 164 36.86 -14.26 21.53
CA GLN A 164 37.36 -14.58 20.17
C GLN A 164 38.07 -13.41 19.50
N ARG A 165 39.05 -13.73 18.64
CA ARG A 165 39.62 -12.80 17.65
C ARG A 165 38.71 -12.78 16.42
N PHE A 166 38.21 -11.61 16.07
CA PHE A 166 37.46 -11.40 14.83
C PHE A 166 38.40 -10.99 13.69
N PRO A 167 38.24 -11.53 12.47
CA PRO A 167 38.98 -11.08 11.30
C PRO A 167 38.61 -9.64 10.89
N ASN A 168 39.49 -8.98 10.14
CA ASN A 168 39.37 -7.56 9.76
C ASN A 168 38.16 -7.22 8.84
N GLN A 169 37.32 -8.20 8.51
CA GLN A 169 36.12 -8.04 7.67
C GLN A 169 34.81 -8.28 8.44
N THR A 170 34.85 -8.48 9.75
CA THR A 170 33.64 -8.66 10.57
C THR A 170 32.94 -7.32 10.80
N THR A 171 31.63 -7.25 10.55
CA THR A 171 30.85 -6.02 10.78
C THR A 171 30.61 -5.81 12.28
N PHE A 172 30.29 -4.58 12.67
CA PHE A 172 29.95 -4.27 14.07
C PHE A 172 28.73 -5.05 14.57
N ASP A 173 27.76 -5.27 13.68
CA ASP A 173 26.54 -6.05 13.95
C ASP A 173 26.86 -7.53 14.22
N ASP A 174 27.79 -8.11 13.46
CA ASP A 174 28.23 -9.50 13.65
C ASP A 174 28.87 -9.73 15.03
N VAL A 175 29.63 -8.75 15.53
CA VAL A 175 30.29 -8.84 16.85
C VAL A 175 29.28 -8.67 17.99
N CYS A 176 28.35 -7.72 17.85
CA CYS A 176 27.26 -7.56 18.81
C CYS A 176 26.36 -8.80 18.86
N TYR A 177 26.05 -9.39 17.70
CA TYR A 177 25.26 -10.61 17.57
C TYR A 177 25.95 -11.81 18.24
N ASN A 178 27.23 -12.03 17.97
CA ASN A 178 27.98 -13.14 18.55
C ASN A 178 28.22 -13.01 20.07
N PHE A 179 28.41 -11.78 20.58
CA PHE A 179 28.52 -11.53 22.02
C PHE A 179 27.19 -11.83 22.74
N ALA A 180 26.06 -11.38 22.20
CA ALA A 180 24.75 -11.62 22.79
C ALA A 180 24.40 -13.12 22.86
N GLN A 181 24.70 -13.88 21.81
CA GLN A 181 24.46 -15.32 21.72
C GLN A 181 25.27 -16.16 22.73
N ARG A 182 26.40 -15.63 23.24
CA ARG A 182 27.37 -16.42 24.05
C ARG A 182 27.61 -15.87 25.44
N ALA A 183 27.14 -14.66 25.75
CA ALA A 183 27.33 -14.06 27.05
C ALA A 183 26.54 -14.83 28.12
N SER A 184 27.23 -15.28 29.17
CA SER A 184 26.55 -15.90 30.31
C SER A 184 25.52 -14.95 30.92
N THR A 185 24.45 -15.49 31.51
CA THR A 185 23.42 -14.71 32.21
C THR A 185 24.02 -13.76 33.27
N LYS A 186 25.16 -14.14 33.87
CA LYS A 186 25.91 -13.30 34.81
C LYS A 186 26.56 -12.10 34.14
N THR A 187 27.10 -12.27 32.93
CA THR A 187 27.68 -11.19 32.12
C THR A 187 26.62 -10.20 31.67
N LEU A 188 25.47 -10.70 31.17
CA LEU A 188 24.34 -9.87 30.76
C LEU A 188 23.77 -9.04 31.94
N LYS A 189 23.71 -9.62 33.15
CA LYS A 189 23.31 -8.89 34.37
C LYS A 189 24.28 -7.77 34.75
N LYS A 190 25.60 -7.96 34.57
CA LYS A 190 26.59 -6.91 34.83
C LYS A 190 26.50 -5.76 33.83
N VAL A 191 26.30 -6.08 32.56
CA VAL A 191 26.09 -5.09 31.50
C VAL A 191 24.82 -4.29 31.77
N ARG A 192 23.72 -4.95 32.16
CA ARG A 192 22.48 -4.28 32.59
C ARG A 192 22.73 -3.29 33.73
N ALA A 193 23.45 -3.71 34.77
CA ALA A 193 23.77 -2.87 35.91
C ALA A 193 24.61 -1.64 35.53
N PHE A 194 25.58 -1.82 34.63
CA PHE A 194 26.41 -0.72 34.11
C PHE A 194 25.58 0.31 33.32
N VAL A 195 24.69 -0.15 32.44
CA VAL A 195 23.84 0.72 31.60
C VAL A 195 22.84 1.53 32.44
N VAL A 196 22.29 0.93 33.49
CA VAL A 196 21.39 1.60 34.45
C VAL A 196 22.16 2.65 35.26
N GLU A 197 23.36 2.34 35.71
CA GLU A 197 24.19 3.26 36.49
C GLU A 197 24.70 4.45 35.66
N ASP A 198 25.10 4.24 34.40
CA ASP A 198 25.47 5.33 33.49
C ASP A 198 24.28 6.27 33.18
N ALA A 199 23.10 5.71 32.93
CA ALA A 199 21.88 6.51 32.72
C ALA A 199 21.53 7.35 33.96
N ARG A 200 21.66 6.75 35.15
CA ARG A 200 21.46 7.43 36.44
C ARG A 200 22.46 8.57 36.65
N ARG A 201 23.75 8.35 36.32
CA ARG A 201 24.79 9.40 36.39
C ARG A 201 24.52 10.57 35.46
N ARG A 202 23.80 10.35 34.36
CA ARG A 202 23.40 11.37 33.39
C ARG A 202 22.06 12.04 33.71
N GLY A 203 21.47 11.76 34.87
CA GLY A 203 20.18 12.33 35.28
C GLY A 203 18.99 11.84 34.45
N GLN A 204 19.16 10.75 33.68
CA GLN A 204 18.07 10.17 32.89
C GLN A 204 17.18 9.31 33.80
N ASN A 205 15.87 9.54 33.73
CA ASN A 205 14.90 8.90 34.61
C ASN A 205 14.64 7.47 34.13
N THR A 206 15.44 6.50 34.59
CA THR A 206 15.21 5.08 34.26
C THR A 206 14.14 4.50 35.18
N ARG A 207 12.89 4.44 34.74
CA ARG A 207 11.91 3.55 35.40
C ARG A 207 12.41 2.10 35.28
N PRO A 208 12.26 1.27 36.32
CA PRO A 208 12.74 -0.10 36.28
C PRO A 208 11.89 -0.90 35.28
N ILE A 209 12.40 -1.10 34.06
CA ILE A 209 11.81 -2.04 33.10
C ILE A 209 12.05 -3.44 33.66
N LYS A 210 11.03 -4.01 34.30
CA LYS A 210 11.18 -5.24 35.10
C LYS A 210 11.35 -6.49 34.24
N ASN A 211 10.90 -6.50 32.98
CA ASN A 211 10.96 -7.65 32.09
C ASN A 211 11.57 -7.26 30.73
N LEU A 212 12.90 -7.11 30.66
CA LEU A 212 13.61 -7.17 29.39
C LEU A 212 14.11 -8.60 29.23
N ASP A 213 13.54 -9.32 28.28
CA ASP A 213 14.09 -10.59 27.82
C ASP A 213 15.39 -10.36 27.01
N GLU A 214 15.93 -11.43 26.43
CA GLU A 214 17.17 -11.39 25.65
C GLU A 214 17.10 -10.40 24.46
N TYR A 215 15.92 -10.21 23.86
CA TYR A 215 15.71 -9.29 22.74
C TYR A 215 15.62 -7.83 23.20
N GLY A 216 14.95 -7.58 24.32
CA GLY A 216 14.94 -6.27 24.97
C GLY A 216 16.35 -5.78 25.33
N MET A 217 17.19 -6.69 25.84
CA MET A 217 18.59 -6.39 26.15
C MET A 217 19.42 -6.10 24.89
N ARG A 218 19.15 -6.77 23.76
CA ARG A 218 19.84 -6.55 22.47
C ARG A 218 19.54 -5.17 21.88
N ALA A 219 18.29 -4.72 21.95
CA ALA A 219 17.84 -3.42 21.45
C ALA A 219 18.51 -2.24 22.18
N LEU A 220 18.55 -2.32 23.51
CA LEU A 220 19.10 -1.29 24.39
C LEU A 220 20.63 -1.21 24.31
N TYR A 221 21.29 -2.31 23.95
CA TYR A 221 22.74 -2.37 23.73
C TYR A 221 23.14 -1.68 22.42
N HIS A 222 22.38 -1.88 21.34
CA HIS A 222 22.67 -1.32 20.01
C HIS A 222 22.57 0.21 19.98
N ASP A 223 21.51 0.78 20.57
CA ASP A 223 21.34 2.25 20.66
C ASP A 223 22.43 2.91 21.54
N LYS A 224 22.78 2.29 22.68
CA LYS A 224 23.73 2.91 23.62
C LYS A 224 25.19 2.76 23.23
N LEU A 225 25.60 1.66 22.59
CA LEU A 225 26.98 1.54 22.10
C LEU A 225 27.22 2.46 20.89
N SER A 226 26.26 2.56 19.98
CA SER A 226 26.34 3.47 18.82
C SER A 226 26.49 4.93 19.27
N ARG A 227 25.78 5.34 20.33
CA ARG A 227 25.91 6.68 20.93
C ARG A 227 27.20 6.86 21.76
N ALA A 228 27.70 5.81 22.42
CA ALA A 228 28.95 5.88 23.18
C ALA A 228 30.19 6.00 22.26
N MET A 229 30.15 5.40 21.07
CA MET A 229 31.23 5.49 20.08
C MET A 229 31.27 6.83 19.33
N LEU A 230 30.15 7.54 19.22
CA LEU A 230 30.08 8.91 18.69
C LEU A 230 30.64 9.98 19.65
N LEU A 231 31.00 9.62 20.89
CA LEU A 231 31.46 10.55 21.93
C LEU A 231 32.94 10.34 22.31
N VAL A 232 33.73 9.67 21.47
CA VAL A 232 35.20 9.68 21.63
C VAL A 232 35.70 11.11 21.37
N ASP A 233 36.23 11.75 22.41
CA ASP A 233 36.82 13.08 22.34
C ASP A 233 37.88 13.14 21.23
N PRO A 234 37.69 13.96 20.17
CA PRO A 234 38.64 14.05 19.07
C PRO A 234 40.05 14.49 19.50
N ASN A 235 40.21 15.00 20.73
CA ASN A 235 41.50 15.40 21.29
C ASN A 235 42.31 14.23 21.90
N THR A 236 41.76 13.00 21.95
CA THR A 236 42.47 11.82 22.49
C THR A 236 43.10 10.91 21.42
N VAL A 237 42.99 11.27 20.14
CA VAL A 237 43.69 10.59 19.03
C VAL A 237 45.06 11.24 18.82
N PRO A 238 46.19 10.48 18.86
CA PRO A 238 47.51 11.05 18.58
C PRO A 238 47.53 11.63 17.16
N ALA A 239 47.86 12.91 17.05
CA ALA A 239 47.91 13.67 15.81
C ALA A 239 48.74 12.96 14.72
N PHE A 240 48.07 12.46 13.69
CA PHE A 240 48.70 12.10 12.42
C PHE A 240 48.96 13.40 11.62
N LYS A 241 50.24 13.69 11.38
CA LYS A 241 50.69 14.79 10.51
C LYS A 241 50.24 14.55 9.07
N LEU A 242 49.22 15.27 8.62
CA LEU A 242 48.96 15.56 7.22
C LEU A 242 49.94 16.65 6.78
N GLY A 243 51.12 16.24 6.35
CA GLY A 243 52.15 17.15 5.86
C GLY A 243 53.13 16.39 4.97
N GLN A 244 52.68 15.98 3.78
CA GLN A 244 53.53 15.58 2.65
C GLN A 244 52.73 15.26 1.37
N ILE A 245 51.87 16.18 0.90
CA ILE A 245 51.50 16.23 -0.52
C ILE A 245 51.36 17.72 -0.93
N GLU A 246 52.47 18.45 -0.89
CA GLU A 246 52.66 19.65 -1.67
C GLU A 246 54.06 19.60 -2.24
N GLY A 247 54.15 19.36 -3.55
CA GLY A 247 55.43 19.30 -4.23
C GLY A 247 55.32 18.67 -5.59
N GLN A 248 54.56 19.30 -6.51
CA GLN A 248 54.76 19.15 -7.96
C GLN A 248 53.89 20.10 -8.78
N TYR A 249 54.05 21.42 -8.63
CA TYR A 249 53.77 22.36 -9.73
C TYR A 249 54.82 23.49 -9.69
N GLY A 250 55.41 23.75 -10.86
CA GLY A 250 56.66 24.46 -11.05
C GLY A 250 56.64 25.95 -10.67
N LYS A 251 57.80 26.43 -10.23
CA LYS A 251 58.11 27.85 -10.07
C LYS A 251 58.17 28.51 -11.45
N ALA A 252 57.38 29.56 -11.65
CA ALA A 252 57.55 30.51 -12.75
C ALA A 252 58.71 31.46 -12.43
N ASP A 253 59.55 31.70 -13.43
CA ASP A 253 60.70 32.62 -13.39
C ASP A 253 60.21 34.09 -13.44
N PRO A 254 60.54 34.93 -12.44
CA PRO A 254 60.11 36.33 -12.40
C PRO A 254 60.86 37.28 -13.33
N ASN A 255 61.79 36.81 -14.18
CA ASN A 255 62.63 37.69 -15.03
C ASN A 255 62.37 37.62 -16.55
N ALA A 256 61.21 37.14 -17.01
CA ALA A 256 60.90 37.14 -18.45
C ALA A 256 60.54 38.56 -18.97
N PRO A 257 61.21 39.09 -20.02
CA PRO A 257 61.02 40.46 -20.49
C PRO A 257 59.74 40.67 -21.33
N LEU A 258 59.10 41.82 -21.12
CA LEU A 258 57.93 42.35 -21.85
C LEU A 258 58.30 42.83 -23.26
N VAL A 259 57.60 42.36 -24.30
CA VAL A 259 57.56 42.94 -25.67
C VAL A 259 56.14 42.75 -26.26
N PRO A 260 55.60 43.68 -27.10
CA PRO A 260 54.21 44.11 -27.01
C PRO A 260 53.28 43.67 -28.16
N ASN A 261 51.98 43.73 -27.86
CA ASN A 261 50.87 44.24 -28.67
C ASN A 261 50.80 43.84 -30.15
N ILE A 262 49.94 42.86 -30.48
CA ILE A 262 49.36 42.67 -31.82
C ILE A 262 47.85 42.48 -31.65
N ALA A 263 47.08 43.38 -32.25
CA ALA A 263 45.62 43.34 -32.31
C ALA A 263 45.12 42.15 -33.16
N PRO A 264 43.96 41.53 -32.84
CA PRO A 264 43.33 40.61 -33.76
C PRO A 264 42.24 41.32 -34.58
N GLN A 265 42.47 41.46 -35.88
CA GLN A 265 41.37 41.49 -36.83
C GLN A 265 40.94 40.05 -37.13
N GLY A 266 39.69 39.73 -36.81
CA GLY A 266 39.04 38.47 -37.17
C GLY A 266 37.51 38.63 -37.12
N PRO A 267 36.76 37.93 -37.99
CA PRO A 267 35.32 38.12 -38.16
C PRO A 267 34.53 37.67 -36.92
N PRO A 268 33.28 38.15 -36.73
CA PRO A 268 32.54 37.97 -35.49
C PRO A 268 32.33 36.48 -35.19
N ARG A 269 32.85 36.04 -34.04
CA ARG A 269 32.50 34.74 -33.45
C ARG A 269 31.02 34.79 -33.07
N GLN A 270 30.24 33.85 -33.60
CA GLN A 270 28.94 33.52 -33.02
C GLN A 270 29.19 33.03 -31.59
N TYR A 271 28.68 33.79 -30.62
CA TYR A 271 28.66 33.36 -29.23
C TYR A 271 27.55 32.31 -29.10
N ASN A 272 27.94 31.04 -28.99
CA ASN A 272 27.08 30.06 -28.34
C ASN A 272 26.97 30.48 -26.87
N VAL A 273 25.77 30.87 -26.44
CA VAL A 273 25.45 31.03 -25.03
C VAL A 273 25.57 29.63 -24.40
N PRO A 274 26.45 29.42 -23.41
CA PRO A 274 26.46 28.16 -22.68
C PRO A 274 25.11 27.99 -22.00
N GLN A 275 24.44 26.85 -22.19
CA GLN A 275 23.40 26.43 -21.25
C GLN A 275 24.03 26.46 -19.87
N GLN A 276 23.54 27.35 -19.00
CA GLN A 276 23.89 27.31 -17.59
C GLN A 276 23.23 26.07 -17.03
N ASP A 277 24.01 24.99 -16.87
CA ASP A 277 23.60 23.88 -16.04
C ASP A 277 23.31 24.43 -14.65
N VAL A 278 22.03 24.41 -14.27
CA VAL A 278 21.60 24.74 -12.92
C VAL A 278 22.28 23.73 -12.01
N PHE A 279 23.24 24.20 -11.21
CA PHE A 279 23.89 23.38 -10.20
C PHE A 279 22.83 23.01 -9.17
N VAL A 280 22.30 21.79 -9.25
CA VAL A 280 21.42 21.22 -8.23
C VAL A 280 22.33 20.74 -7.09
N PRO A 281 22.25 21.34 -5.89
CA PRO A 281 22.97 20.83 -4.73
C PRO A 281 22.61 19.35 -4.51
N HIS A 282 23.57 18.49 -4.18
CA HIS A 282 23.35 17.04 -3.95
C HIS A 282 22.30 16.70 -2.87
N ASN A 283 21.75 17.70 -2.17
CA ASN A 283 20.73 17.54 -1.12
C ASN A 283 19.45 18.37 -1.38
N ALA A 284 19.30 18.98 -2.55
CA ALA A 284 18.06 19.69 -2.87
C ALA A 284 16.93 18.67 -3.07
N SER A 285 15.84 18.79 -2.32
CA SER A 285 14.65 17.96 -2.54
C SER A 285 14.11 18.23 -3.94
N ILE A 286 13.50 17.21 -4.57
CA ILE A 286 12.85 17.38 -5.87
C ILE A 286 11.84 18.52 -5.82
N ASP A 287 11.12 18.67 -4.70
CA ASP A 287 10.21 19.79 -4.43
C ASP A 287 10.91 21.14 -4.63
N SER A 288 12.11 21.33 -4.09
CA SER A 288 12.83 22.59 -4.25
C SER A 288 13.23 22.86 -5.71
N VAL A 289 13.55 21.80 -6.46
CA VAL A 289 13.93 21.88 -7.87
C VAL A 289 12.71 22.20 -8.73
N VAL A 290 11.56 21.56 -8.50
CA VAL A 290 10.37 21.79 -9.33
C VAL A 290 9.65 23.09 -8.96
N ASN A 291 9.67 23.49 -7.69
CA ASN A 291 9.08 24.75 -7.22
C ASN A 291 9.73 25.99 -7.87
N GLN A 292 11.01 25.91 -8.24
CA GLN A 292 11.68 27.00 -8.96
C GLN A 292 11.07 27.27 -10.34
N TYR A 293 10.36 26.28 -10.90
CA TYR A 293 9.68 26.33 -12.19
C TYR A 293 8.19 26.62 -12.07
N GLY A 294 7.66 26.98 -10.89
CA GLY A 294 6.23 27.32 -10.78
C GLY A 294 5.29 26.13 -10.55
N VAL A 295 5.82 24.95 -10.27
CA VAL A 295 5.02 23.73 -10.07
C VAL A 295 5.45 23.00 -8.81
N GLU A 296 4.52 22.27 -8.19
CA GLU A 296 4.75 21.34 -7.08
C GLU A 296 4.20 19.96 -7.45
N HIS A 297 4.51 18.91 -6.67
CA HIS A 297 3.92 17.60 -6.92
C HIS A 297 2.39 17.64 -6.79
N ALA A 298 1.70 16.93 -7.69
CA ALA A 298 0.25 16.83 -7.61
C ALA A 298 -0.18 16.16 -6.31
N GLY A 299 -1.24 16.68 -5.67
CA GLY A 299 -1.79 16.09 -4.46
C GLY A 299 -2.30 14.67 -4.71
N LYS A 300 -2.00 13.74 -3.78
CA LYS A 300 -2.47 12.35 -3.84
C LYS A 300 -3.98 12.29 -4.08
N LYS A 301 -4.42 11.51 -5.08
CA LYS A 301 -5.82 11.34 -5.50
C LYS A 301 -6.51 12.61 -6.00
N GLY A 302 -5.76 13.61 -6.44
CA GLY A 302 -6.31 14.71 -7.23
C GLY A 302 -6.64 14.23 -8.64
N ALA A 303 -7.86 14.48 -9.12
CA ALA A 303 -8.22 14.18 -10.50
C ALA A 303 -7.41 15.06 -11.46
N LEU A 304 -6.54 14.43 -12.24
CA LEU A 304 -5.75 15.03 -13.32
C LEU A 304 -6.57 15.07 -14.61
N HIS A 305 -7.37 14.03 -14.83
CA HIS A 305 -8.30 13.91 -15.95
C HIS A 305 -9.57 13.17 -15.50
N GLN A 306 -10.73 13.52 -16.07
CA GLN A 306 -12.00 12.85 -15.78
C GLN A 306 -12.73 12.53 -17.08
N GLU A 307 -13.09 11.27 -17.25
CA GLU A 307 -13.93 10.75 -18.32
C GLU A 307 -15.18 10.09 -17.72
N ALA A 308 -16.10 9.67 -18.58
CA ALA A 308 -17.38 9.10 -18.15
C ALA A 308 -17.26 7.79 -17.34
N PHE A 309 -16.21 7.00 -17.58
CA PHE A 309 -16.02 5.67 -16.98
C PHE A 309 -14.66 5.48 -16.32
N PHE A 310 -13.86 6.53 -16.23
CA PHE A 310 -12.59 6.50 -15.52
C PHE A 310 -12.12 7.91 -15.18
N GLN A 311 -11.18 8.00 -14.25
CA GLN A 311 -10.39 9.20 -13.98
C GLN A 311 -8.90 8.86 -14.02
N ILE A 312 -8.08 9.85 -14.34
CA ILE A 312 -6.63 9.77 -14.13
C ILE A 312 -6.34 10.57 -12.88
N GLU A 313 -5.70 9.96 -11.89
CA GLU A 313 -5.31 10.57 -10.62
C GLU A 313 -3.80 10.48 -10.39
N ALA A 314 -3.29 11.32 -9.49
CA ALA A 314 -1.93 11.22 -9.01
C ALA A 314 -1.83 10.13 -7.91
N ASP A 315 -0.92 9.17 -8.06
CA ASP A 315 -0.61 8.15 -7.06
C ASP A 315 0.85 8.22 -6.58
N GLY A 316 1.08 7.89 -5.31
CA GLY A 316 2.34 8.14 -4.60
C GLY A 316 2.11 8.70 -3.19
N PRO A 317 3.14 9.28 -2.54
CA PRO A 317 4.50 9.48 -3.04
C PRO A 317 5.31 8.19 -3.15
N TYR A 318 6.10 8.06 -4.20
CA TYR A 318 7.06 6.97 -4.41
C TYR A 318 8.52 7.46 -4.29
N PRO A 319 9.43 6.65 -3.73
CA PRO A 319 10.85 6.92 -3.83
C PRO A 319 11.30 6.62 -5.27
N ALA A 320 12.08 7.52 -5.85
CA ALA A 320 12.67 7.32 -7.16
C ALA A 320 14.16 7.61 -7.13
N THR A 321 14.96 6.70 -7.69
CA THR A 321 16.36 6.98 -7.94
C THR A 321 16.49 7.54 -9.35
N ILE A 322 16.92 8.79 -9.47
CA ILE A 322 17.31 9.38 -10.76
C ILE A 322 18.81 9.68 -10.72
N PRO A 323 19.47 9.84 -11.88
CA PRO A 323 20.87 10.23 -11.91
C PRO A 323 21.10 11.51 -11.09
N GLY A 324 21.85 11.41 -9.98
CA GLY A 324 22.11 12.53 -9.07
C GLY A 324 21.52 12.41 -7.65
N GLY A 325 20.68 11.40 -7.37
CA GLY A 325 20.19 11.15 -6.01
C GLY A 325 18.94 10.26 -5.95
N THR A 326 18.57 9.87 -4.72
CA THR A 326 17.24 9.29 -4.44
C THR A 326 16.33 10.43 -3.99
N PHE A 327 15.20 10.54 -4.65
CA PHE A 327 14.19 11.54 -4.36
C PHE A 327 13.01 10.83 -3.72
N ASP A 328 12.64 11.30 -2.54
CA ASP A 328 11.34 10.99 -1.97
C ASP A 328 10.33 11.95 -2.63
N HIS A 329 9.12 11.46 -2.94
CA HIS A 329 7.96 12.27 -3.39
C HIS A 329 7.59 12.31 -4.88
N ILE A 330 7.92 11.29 -5.68
CA ILE A 330 7.38 11.21 -7.04
C ILE A 330 5.90 10.78 -7.02
N MET A 331 5.09 11.42 -7.86
CA MET A 331 3.66 11.14 -8.03
C MET A 331 3.42 10.60 -9.43
N ASP A 332 3.25 9.30 -9.55
CA ASP A 332 2.91 8.62 -10.81
C ASP A 332 1.48 8.94 -11.23
N ILE A 333 1.11 8.63 -12.47
CA ILE A 333 -0.28 8.70 -12.90
C ILE A 333 -0.96 7.34 -12.79
N GLU A 334 -2.17 7.32 -12.27
CA GLU A 334 -2.99 6.13 -12.13
C GLU A 334 -4.35 6.37 -12.80
N VAL A 335 -4.77 5.44 -13.66
CA VAL A 335 -6.11 5.44 -14.22
C VAL A 335 -7.01 4.55 -13.39
N VAL A 336 -8.02 5.13 -12.74
CA VAL A 336 -9.01 4.43 -11.92
C VAL A 336 -10.33 4.38 -12.67
N THR A 337 -10.82 3.19 -12.98
CA THR A 337 -12.11 3.04 -13.67
C THR A 337 -13.28 3.11 -12.71
N GLU A 338 -14.42 3.57 -13.22
CA GLU A 338 -15.70 3.24 -12.62
C GLU A 338 -15.88 1.72 -12.62
N PRO A 339 -16.59 1.15 -11.64
CA PRO A 339 -16.86 -0.27 -11.61
C PRO A 339 -17.84 -0.68 -12.71
N PHE A 340 -17.44 -1.64 -13.53
CA PHE A 340 -18.23 -2.21 -14.61
C PHE A 340 -19.07 -3.39 -14.14
N GLU A 341 -20.25 -3.53 -14.72
CA GLU A 341 -21.19 -4.62 -14.48
C GLU A 341 -20.64 -5.96 -14.98
N GLU A 342 -20.63 -7.02 -14.17
CA GLU A 342 -20.16 -8.36 -14.61
C GLU A 342 -21.13 -9.03 -15.63
N ASP A 343 -21.34 -8.40 -16.79
CA ASP A 343 -22.14 -8.82 -17.92
C ASP A 343 -21.56 -8.28 -19.25
N GLN A 344 -22.19 -8.62 -20.37
CA GLN A 344 -21.69 -8.20 -21.69
C GLN A 344 -21.66 -6.68 -21.86
N ARG A 345 -22.58 -5.94 -21.21
CA ARG A 345 -22.61 -4.48 -21.32
C ARG A 345 -21.39 -3.90 -20.61
N GLY A 346 -21.08 -4.37 -19.40
CA GLY A 346 -19.89 -3.94 -18.68
C GLY A 346 -18.60 -4.30 -19.43
N TYR A 347 -18.55 -5.46 -20.09
CA TYR A 347 -17.43 -5.85 -20.95
C TYR A 347 -17.20 -4.85 -22.10
N GLU A 348 -18.25 -4.48 -22.84
CA GLU A 348 -18.12 -3.49 -23.93
C GLU A 348 -17.76 -2.09 -23.40
N GLN A 349 -18.24 -1.72 -22.21
CA GLN A 349 -17.88 -0.46 -21.56
C GLN A 349 -16.39 -0.44 -21.15
N LEU A 350 -15.88 -1.54 -20.59
CA LEU A 350 -14.46 -1.71 -20.27
C LEU A 350 -13.62 -1.61 -21.53
N LYS A 351 -13.99 -2.33 -22.60
CA LYS A 351 -13.29 -2.28 -23.89
C LYS A 351 -13.24 -0.86 -24.48
N GLY A 352 -14.37 -0.14 -24.45
CA GLY A 352 -14.42 1.26 -24.87
C GLY A 352 -13.53 2.18 -24.01
N THR A 353 -13.51 1.93 -22.70
CA THR A 353 -12.67 2.65 -21.74
C THR A 353 -11.18 2.43 -22.02
N LEU A 354 -10.74 1.17 -22.19
CA LEU A 354 -9.36 0.80 -22.51
C LEU A 354 -8.89 1.42 -23.83
N LYS A 355 -9.74 1.41 -24.86
CA LYS A 355 -9.45 2.08 -26.13
C LYS A 355 -9.24 3.59 -25.95
N ARG A 356 -10.06 4.24 -25.11
CA ARG A 356 -9.91 5.67 -24.82
C ARG A 356 -8.61 5.95 -24.06
N MET A 357 -8.29 5.14 -23.05
CA MET A 357 -7.03 5.23 -22.31
C MET A 357 -5.81 5.12 -23.23
N LYS A 358 -5.80 4.11 -24.11
CA LYS A 358 -4.73 3.94 -25.13
C LYS A 358 -4.57 5.18 -26.01
N SER A 359 -5.68 5.80 -26.42
CA SER A 359 -5.63 7.03 -27.20
C SER A 359 -5.01 8.20 -26.43
N ILE A 360 -5.26 8.32 -25.13
CA ILE A 360 -4.64 9.35 -24.28
C ILE A 360 -3.15 9.10 -24.17
N PHE A 361 -2.74 7.88 -23.82
CA PHE A 361 -1.32 7.53 -23.71
C PHE A 361 -0.55 7.68 -25.02
N ALA A 362 -1.16 7.32 -26.15
CA ALA A 362 -0.56 7.54 -27.47
C ALA A 362 -0.33 9.03 -27.74
N GLY A 363 -1.23 9.91 -27.28
CA GLY A 363 -1.05 11.37 -27.36
C GLY A 363 0.10 11.89 -26.50
N LEU A 364 0.35 11.26 -25.34
CA LEU A 364 1.46 11.62 -24.47
C LEU A 364 2.82 11.20 -25.04
N GLN A 365 2.87 10.18 -25.91
CA GLN A 365 4.11 9.59 -26.41
C GLN A 365 5.01 10.59 -27.15
N SER A 366 4.45 11.63 -27.78
CA SER A 366 5.23 12.68 -28.45
C SER A 366 6.02 13.58 -27.51
N PHE A 367 5.77 13.49 -26.20
CA PHE A 367 6.39 14.33 -25.18
C PHE A 367 7.31 13.56 -24.23
N VAL A 368 7.58 12.28 -24.52
CA VAL A 368 8.46 11.45 -23.70
C VAL A 368 9.86 12.07 -23.57
N GLY A 369 10.41 11.98 -22.36
CA GLY A 369 11.77 12.40 -22.04
C GLY A 369 11.88 13.81 -21.46
N ARG A 370 10.76 14.55 -21.35
CA ARG A 370 10.69 15.84 -20.63
C ARG A 370 11.18 15.65 -19.20
N ARG A 371 12.21 16.40 -18.78
CA ARG A 371 12.83 16.27 -17.46
C ARG A 371 12.37 17.37 -16.52
N GLU A 372 11.70 17.01 -15.43
CA GLU A 372 11.27 17.97 -14.41
C GLU A 372 12.45 18.73 -13.78
N THR A 373 13.63 18.09 -13.73
CA THR A 373 14.87 18.68 -13.20
C THR A 373 15.45 19.77 -14.10
N GLN A 374 14.96 19.88 -15.34
CA GLN A 374 15.36 20.89 -16.33
C GLN A 374 14.23 21.92 -16.58
N GLY A 375 13.13 21.85 -15.83
CA GLY A 375 11.96 22.70 -16.07
C GLY A 375 11.17 22.32 -17.32
N GLU A 376 11.43 21.14 -17.87
CA GLU A 376 10.74 20.65 -19.05
C GLU A 376 9.49 19.89 -18.63
N PHE A 377 8.32 20.48 -18.89
CA PHE A 377 7.03 19.87 -18.60
C PHE A 377 6.17 19.76 -19.86
N VAL A 378 5.27 18.80 -19.86
CA VAL A 378 4.09 18.77 -20.74
C VAL A 378 3.03 19.64 -20.09
N THR A 379 2.65 20.69 -20.80
CA THR A 379 1.71 21.71 -20.35
C THR A 379 0.25 21.26 -20.52
N PRO A 380 -0.71 21.94 -19.85
CA PRO A 380 -2.15 21.74 -20.04
C PRO A 380 -2.61 21.62 -21.50
N ASP A 381 -2.09 22.49 -22.36
CA ASP A 381 -2.46 22.55 -23.77
C ASP A 381 -1.85 21.41 -24.60
N GLU A 382 -0.73 20.83 -24.13
CA GLU A 382 -0.04 19.72 -24.80
C GLU A 382 -0.64 18.35 -24.43
N HIS A 383 -0.91 18.09 -23.14
CA HIS A 383 -1.40 16.77 -22.70
C HIS A 383 -2.91 16.59 -22.88
N GLY A 384 -3.68 17.68 -23.00
CA GLY A 384 -5.12 17.64 -23.26
C GLY A 384 -5.94 17.04 -22.11
N PHE A 385 -5.45 17.10 -20.87
CA PHE A 385 -6.26 16.70 -19.72
C PHE A 385 -7.22 17.83 -19.35
N ASN A 386 -8.32 17.51 -18.66
CA ASN A 386 -9.33 18.52 -18.35
C ASN A 386 -8.96 19.37 -17.12
N ASN A 387 -8.00 18.94 -16.29
CA ASN A 387 -7.43 19.77 -15.25
C ASN A 387 -6.30 20.64 -15.82
N THR A 388 -6.59 21.92 -16.00
CA THR A 388 -5.67 22.91 -16.58
C THR A 388 -4.56 23.39 -15.63
N SER A 389 -4.54 22.87 -14.40
CA SER A 389 -3.44 23.11 -13.44
C SER A 389 -2.41 22.00 -13.45
N THR A 390 -2.65 20.91 -14.18
CA THR A 390 -1.76 19.74 -14.24
C THR A 390 -0.60 19.99 -15.18
N PHE A 391 0.58 19.52 -14.79
CA PHE A 391 1.76 19.41 -15.63
C PHE A 391 2.29 17.99 -15.53
N LEU A 392 2.87 17.47 -16.61
CA LEU A 392 3.47 16.12 -16.63
C LEU A 392 4.95 16.19 -16.98
N ALA A 393 5.73 15.22 -16.49
CA ALA A 393 7.11 15.00 -16.94
C ALA A 393 7.45 13.50 -16.95
N GLY A 394 8.56 13.15 -17.59
CA GLY A 394 9.02 11.77 -17.75
C GLY A 394 8.48 11.10 -19.01
N GLY A 395 7.84 9.95 -18.82
CA GLY A 395 7.44 9.02 -19.86
C GLY A 395 8.55 8.05 -20.24
N SER A 396 8.16 6.83 -20.63
CA SER A 396 9.08 5.79 -21.11
C SER A 396 9.20 5.82 -22.65
N PRO A 397 10.43 5.78 -23.21
CA PRO A 397 10.63 5.72 -24.66
C PRO A 397 10.09 4.43 -25.28
N ASN A 398 9.95 3.38 -24.47
CA ASN A 398 9.37 2.10 -24.89
C ASN A 398 7.83 2.08 -24.77
N GLY A 399 7.21 3.24 -24.53
CA GLY A 399 5.79 3.38 -24.27
C GLY A 399 5.43 3.26 -22.79
N PRO A 400 4.16 3.53 -22.44
CA PRO A 400 3.62 3.41 -21.09
C PRO A 400 3.91 2.02 -20.51
N GLN A 401 4.27 2.02 -19.23
CA GLN A 401 4.60 0.82 -18.48
C GLN A 401 3.52 0.58 -17.44
N ILE A 402 2.44 -0.08 -17.87
CA ILE A 402 1.20 -0.18 -17.14
C ILE A 402 1.26 -1.33 -16.14
N LYS A 403 1.04 -1.01 -14.87
CA LYS A 403 0.74 -2.00 -13.83
C LYS A 403 -0.76 -2.00 -13.59
N MET A 404 -1.38 -3.15 -13.79
CA MET A 404 -2.83 -3.31 -13.64
C MET A 404 -3.15 -3.81 -12.22
N GLN A 405 -4.24 -3.35 -11.63
CA GLN A 405 -4.84 -3.93 -10.43
C GLN A 405 -6.34 -4.07 -10.67
N VAL A 406 -6.98 -5.07 -10.05
CA VAL A 406 -8.42 -5.29 -10.22
C VAL A 406 -9.10 -5.33 -8.86
N THR A 407 -10.10 -4.48 -8.65
CA THR A 407 -10.96 -4.52 -7.46
C THR A 407 -12.33 -5.08 -7.84
N GLN A 408 -12.79 -6.13 -7.16
CA GLN A 408 -13.98 -6.88 -7.55
C GLN A 408 -14.75 -7.45 -6.37
N GLY A 409 -16.07 -7.59 -6.51
CA GLY A 409 -16.91 -8.35 -5.58
C GLY A 409 -17.07 -9.80 -6.04
N VAL A 410 -16.58 -10.76 -5.26
CA VAL A 410 -16.61 -12.20 -5.57
C VAL A 410 -17.37 -12.95 -4.46
N PRO A 411 -18.33 -13.84 -4.77
CA PRO A 411 -18.94 -14.70 -3.75
C PRO A 411 -17.86 -15.43 -2.96
N ILE A 412 -17.95 -15.47 -1.64
CA ILE A 412 -16.89 -16.04 -0.81
C ILE A 412 -16.60 -17.51 -1.18
N GLU A 413 -17.62 -18.27 -1.57
CA GLU A 413 -17.51 -19.64 -2.07
C GLU A 413 -16.74 -19.80 -3.40
N HIS A 414 -16.55 -18.73 -4.17
CA HIS A 414 -15.80 -18.74 -5.43
C HIS A 414 -14.32 -18.37 -5.25
N ILE A 415 -13.93 -17.80 -4.10
CA ILE A 415 -12.53 -17.45 -3.81
C ILE A 415 -11.58 -18.65 -3.99
N PRO A 416 -11.91 -19.87 -3.53
CA PRO A 416 -11.02 -21.01 -3.74
C PRO A 416 -10.78 -21.34 -5.21
N ILE A 417 -11.75 -21.07 -6.10
CA ILE A 417 -11.60 -21.27 -7.55
C ILE A 417 -10.60 -20.25 -8.09
N LEU A 418 -10.68 -18.98 -7.68
CA LEU A 418 -9.69 -17.95 -8.04
C LEU A 418 -8.28 -18.37 -7.62
N MET A 419 -8.14 -18.78 -6.36
CA MET A 419 -6.87 -19.22 -5.78
C MET A 419 -6.28 -20.43 -6.50
N GLN A 420 -7.09 -21.44 -6.83
CA GLN A 420 -6.62 -22.59 -7.60
C GLN A 420 -6.24 -22.23 -9.03
N THR A 421 -6.99 -21.33 -9.68
CA THR A 421 -6.70 -20.91 -11.06
C THR A 421 -5.42 -20.09 -11.15
N PHE A 422 -5.23 -19.15 -10.23
CA PHE A 422 -4.12 -18.19 -10.30
C PHE A 422 -2.90 -18.57 -9.45
N GLY A 423 -3.03 -19.48 -8.48
CA GLY A 423 -1.90 -20.10 -7.75
C GLY A 423 -1.48 -21.43 -8.36
N THR A 424 -0.39 -22.03 -7.86
CA THR A 424 0.18 -23.30 -8.32
C THR A 424 0.19 -24.32 -7.18
N PRO A 425 -0.91 -25.06 -6.95
CA PRO A 425 -0.99 -26.02 -5.84
C PRO A 425 0.13 -27.06 -5.90
N THR A 426 0.66 -27.45 -4.74
CA THR A 426 1.74 -28.47 -4.64
C THR A 426 1.32 -29.81 -5.24
N ASN A 427 0.02 -30.12 -5.22
CA ASN A 427 -0.57 -31.33 -5.74
C ASN A 427 -1.21 -31.16 -7.14
N GLU A 428 -0.87 -30.10 -7.87
CA GLU A 428 -1.41 -29.85 -9.20
C GLU A 428 -1.03 -30.95 -10.21
N THR A 429 -2.02 -31.49 -10.91
CA THR A 429 -1.78 -32.46 -11.99
C THR A 429 -1.31 -31.75 -13.27
N PRO A 430 -0.58 -32.44 -14.18
CA PRO A 430 -0.17 -31.84 -15.46
C PRO A 430 -1.33 -31.31 -16.30
N GLN A 431 -2.49 -31.97 -16.27
CA GLN A 431 -3.69 -31.51 -16.99
C GLN A 431 -4.27 -30.23 -16.37
N GLU A 432 -4.29 -30.13 -15.04
CA GLU A 432 -4.71 -28.91 -14.35
C GLU A 432 -3.76 -27.76 -14.61
N HIS A 433 -2.46 -28.02 -14.56
CA HIS A 433 -1.41 -27.07 -14.89
C HIS A 433 -1.64 -26.51 -16.29
N GLN A 434 -1.72 -27.37 -17.32
CA GLN A 434 -1.97 -26.95 -18.70
C GLN A 434 -3.24 -26.10 -18.86
N ARG A 435 -4.30 -26.41 -18.11
CA ARG A 435 -5.56 -25.64 -18.16
C ARG A 435 -5.45 -24.26 -17.50
N ARG A 436 -4.66 -24.14 -16.44
CA ARG A 436 -4.56 -22.93 -15.60
C ARG A 436 -3.41 -22.01 -15.99
N GLU A 437 -2.38 -22.55 -16.64
CA GLU A 437 -1.20 -21.79 -17.05
C GLU A 437 -1.53 -20.55 -17.87
N PRO A 438 -2.47 -20.57 -18.84
CA PRO A 438 -2.83 -19.35 -19.56
C PRO A 438 -3.37 -18.23 -18.66
N ALA A 439 -4.05 -18.57 -17.56
CA ALA A 439 -4.50 -17.60 -16.56
C ALA A 439 -3.35 -17.00 -15.76
N ARG A 440 -2.35 -17.84 -15.46
CA ARG A 440 -1.13 -17.44 -14.74
C ARG A 440 -0.24 -16.59 -15.64
N GLU A 441 0.07 -17.04 -16.84
CA GLU A 441 0.78 -16.25 -17.84
C GLU A 441 0.05 -14.91 -18.08
N GLY A 442 -1.28 -14.96 -18.21
CA GLY A 442 -2.11 -13.78 -18.38
C GLY A 442 -2.05 -12.77 -17.24
N LEU A 443 -1.74 -13.17 -16.00
CA LEU A 443 -1.61 -12.23 -14.89
C LEU A 443 -0.15 -11.91 -14.56
N TYR A 444 0.75 -12.88 -14.63
CA TYR A 444 2.14 -12.75 -14.20
C TYR A 444 3.13 -12.43 -15.33
N ARG A 445 2.72 -12.59 -16.61
CA ARG A 445 3.53 -12.46 -17.85
C ARG A 445 5.01 -12.81 -17.61
N ASN A 446 5.28 -14.12 -17.69
CA ASN A 446 6.52 -14.83 -17.39
C ASN A 446 6.71 -15.24 -15.92
N HIS A 447 7.33 -16.40 -15.74
CA HIS A 447 7.93 -16.80 -14.47
C HIS A 447 9.03 -15.78 -14.18
N ASP A 448 8.75 -14.66 -13.49
CA ASP A 448 9.84 -13.99 -12.79
C ASP A 448 10.43 -15.06 -11.87
N PRO A 449 11.66 -15.58 -12.12
CA PRO A 449 12.24 -16.59 -11.26
C PRO A 449 12.42 -16.06 -9.82
N ASN A 450 12.27 -14.74 -9.64
CA ASN A 450 12.32 -14.05 -8.36
C ASN A 450 10.94 -13.80 -7.74
N THR A 451 9.82 -13.97 -8.45
CA THR A 451 8.53 -14.18 -7.77
C THR A 451 8.64 -15.56 -7.17
N PRO A 452 8.78 -15.69 -5.83
CA PRO A 452 9.09 -16.99 -5.26
C PRO A 452 7.96 -17.94 -5.64
N ASP A 453 8.27 -19.07 -6.28
CA ASP A 453 7.29 -20.14 -6.56
C ASP A 453 6.42 -20.41 -5.32
N GLN A 454 7.02 -20.22 -4.14
CA GLN A 454 6.40 -20.18 -2.83
C GLN A 454 5.09 -19.35 -2.76
N VAL A 455 5.02 -18.13 -3.28
CA VAL A 455 3.79 -17.30 -3.21
C VAL A 455 2.69 -17.90 -4.07
N ARG A 456 3.01 -18.36 -5.30
CA ARG A 456 2.05 -19.04 -6.16
C ARG A 456 1.56 -20.34 -5.52
N THR A 457 2.46 -21.08 -4.90
CA THR A 457 2.14 -22.30 -4.16
C THR A 457 1.25 -22.02 -2.96
N MET A 458 1.52 -20.99 -2.17
CA MET A 458 0.66 -20.58 -1.04
C MET A 458 -0.76 -20.27 -1.49
N ILE A 459 -0.90 -19.49 -2.56
CA ILE A 459 -2.22 -19.18 -3.14
C ILE A 459 -2.92 -20.47 -3.59
N GLY A 460 -2.21 -21.36 -4.30
CA GLY A 460 -2.78 -22.61 -4.80
C GLY A 460 -3.14 -23.62 -3.69
N ASP A 461 -2.37 -23.64 -2.60
CA ASP A 461 -2.52 -24.59 -1.49
C ASP A 461 -3.53 -24.15 -0.44
N ALA A 462 -3.80 -22.85 -0.29
CA ALA A 462 -4.76 -22.32 0.68
C ALA A 462 -6.17 -22.96 0.58
N PRO A 463 -6.72 -23.24 -0.61
CA PRO A 463 -7.93 -24.05 -0.78
C PRO A 463 -7.83 -25.48 -0.21
N SER A 464 -6.71 -26.17 -0.45
CA SER A 464 -6.47 -27.53 0.05
C SER A 464 -6.28 -27.55 1.58
N LEU A 465 -5.68 -26.51 2.15
CA LEU A 465 -5.63 -26.29 3.60
C LEU A 465 -7.05 -26.12 4.17
N ALA A 466 -7.88 -25.28 3.56
CA ALA A 466 -9.28 -25.13 3.96
C ALA A 466 -10.06 -26.44 3.92
N ASP A 467 -9.87 -27.26 2.88
CA ASP A 467 -10.51 -28.58 2.76
C ASP A 467 -10.10 -29.53 3.90
N ARG A 468 -8.81 -29.55 4.25
CA ARG A 468 -8.31 -30.36 5.39
C ARG A 468 -8.88 -29.89 6.72
N ALA A 469 -8.94 -28.58 6.95
CA ALA A 469 -9.50 -28.00 8.17
C ALA A 469 -10.99 -28.33 8.31
N ILE A 470 -11.76 -28.18 7.23
CA ILE A 470 -13.17 -28.58 7.19
C ILE A 470 -13.34 -30.07 7.49
N GLN A 471 -12.50 -30.93 6.92
CA GLN A 471 -12.56 -32.36 7.20
C GLN A 471 -12.28 -32.66 8.67
N GLN A 472 -11.33 -31.97 9.30
CA GLN A 472 -11.05 -32.13 10.73
C GLN A 472 -12.21 -31.59 11.60
N LEU A 473 -12.78 -30.43 11.26
CA LEU A 473 -13.97 -29.87 11.92
C LEU A 473 -15.19 -30.80 11.83
N LYS A 474 -15.32 -31.52 10.71
CA LYS A 474 -16.34 -32.56 10.51
C LYS A 474 -16.08 -33.79 11.37
N ASN A 475 -14.82 -34.24 11.43
CA ASN A 475 -14.41 -35.39 12.23
C ASN A 475 -14.54 -35.14 13.74
N SER A 476 -14.32 -33.91 14.21
CA SER A 476 -14.52 -33.53 15.62
C SER A 476 -16.00 -33.33 15.99
N GLY A 477 -16.89 -33.27 15.00
CA GLY A 477 -18.32 -33.04 15.21
C GLY A 477 -18.69 -31.57 15.45
N ILE A 478 -17.75 -30.62 15.31
CA ILE A 478 -18.02 -29.19 15.36
C ILE A 478 -18.94 -28.79 14.21
N ILE A 479 -18.66 -29.27 12.99
CA ILE A 479 -19.49 -29.03 11.81
C ILE A 479 -20.15 -30.35 11.36
N PRO A 480 -21.47 -30.39 11.12
CA PRO A 480 -22.14 -31.60 10.61
C PRO A 480 -21.58 -32.07 9.27
N ASN A 481 -21.45 -33.39 9.09
CA ASN A 481 -20.91 -33.99 7.86
C ASN A 481 -21.67 -33.59 6.58
N GLN A 482 -22.99 -33.42 6.70
CA GLN A 482 -23.91 -33.14 5.58
C GLN A 482 -23.98 -31.66 5.20
N ASP A 483 -23.38 -30.77 5.99
CA ASP A 483 -23.51 -29.34 5.73
C ASP A 483 -22.74 -28.91 4.47
N ASN A 484 -23.34 -27.98 3.74
CA ASN A 484 -22.65 -27.29 2.63
C ASN A 484 -21.61 -26.33 3.20
N THR A 485 -20.34 -26.67 3.02
CA THR A 485 -19.20 -25.90 3.54
C THR A 485 -18.55 -24.99 2.51
N SER A 486 -19.18 -24.71 1.35
CA SER A 486 -18.55 -23.93 0.29
C SER A 486 -18.11 -22.52 0.74
N LYS A 487 -18.95 -21.83 1.52
CA LYS A 487 -18.64 -20.51 2.06
C LYS A 487 -17.59 -20.55 3.16
N LEU A 488 -17.67 -21.55 4.04
CA LEU A 488 -16.66 -21.79 5.07
C LEU A 488 -15.29 -22.09 4.42
N ARG A 489 -15.28 -22.86 3.33
CA ARG A 489 -14.08 -23.14 2.53
C ARG A 489 -13.47 -21.84 2.02
N GLY A 490 -14.27 -20.99 1.39
CA GLY A 490 -13.81 -19.68 0.91
C GLY A 490 -13.22 -18.78 2.01
N PHE A 491 -13.89 -18.71 3.15
CA PHE A 491 -13.41 -17.97 4.32
C PHE A 491 -12.07 -18.52 4.84
N LEU A 492 -11.97 -19.83 5.06
CA LEU A 492 -10.75 -20.46 5.55
C LEU A 492 -9.61 -20.36 4.53
N SER A 493 -9.87 -20.44 3.23
CA SER A 493 -8.83 -20.24 2.20
C SER A 493 -8.24 -18.84 2.27
N MET A 494 -9.07 -17.81 2.50
CA MET A 494 -8.58 -16.45 2.73
C MET A 494 -7.72 -16.37 3.99
N MET A 495 -8.16 -16.96 5.10
CA MET A 495 -7.37 -16.94 6.34
C MET A 495 -6.01 -17.62 6.15
N TYR A 496 -5.99 -18.78 5.49
CA TYR A 496 -4.74 -19.49 5.22
C TYR A 496 -3.80 -18.73 4.31
N LEU A 497 -4.31 -18.13 3.23
CA LEU A 497 -3.51 -17.25 2.38
C LEU A 497 -2.90 -16.11 3.19
N TYR A 498 -3.68 -15.48 4.07
CA TYR A 498 -3.19 -14.36 4.87
C TYR A 498 -2.08 -14.77 5.81
N VAL A 499 -2.31 -15.81 6.63
CA VAL A 499 -1.29 -16.30 7.58
C VAL A 499 0.00 -16.66 6.84
N GLN A 500 -0.09 -17.36 5.72
CA GLN A 500 1.07 -17.73 4.93
C GLN A 500 1.77 -16.51 4.30
N SER A 501 1.03 -15.57 3.72
CA SER A 501 1.58 -14.36 3.08
C SER A 501 2.21 -13.40 4.09
N VAL A 502 1.55 -13.11 5.21
CA VAL A 502 2.09 -12.17 6.22
C VAL A 502 3.30 -12.77 6.96
N HIS A 503 3.41 -14.10 7.01
CA HIS A 503 4.59 -14.78 7.54
C HIS A 503 5.80 -14.70 6.58
N LEU A 504 5.59 -14.45 5.28
CA LEU A 504 6.68 -14.21 4.33
C LEU A 504 7.03 -12.74 4.15
N MET A 505 6.27 -11.85 4.77
CA MET A 505 6.31 -10.42 4.52
C MET A 505 7.71 -9.84 4.71
N ASP A 506 8.16 -9.09 3.71
CA ASP A 506 9.36 -8.28 3.79
C ASP A 506 8.98 -6.84 4.20
N ILE A 507 9.87 -5.89 3.92
CA ILE A 507 9.78 -4.50 4.34
C ILE A 507 8.69 -3.71 3.60
N ASP A 508 8.20 -4.19 2.46
CA ASP A 508 7.44 -3.38 1.50
C ASP A 508 5.93 -3.28 1.82
N GLY A 509 5.49 -3.85 2.94
CA GLY A 509 4.10 -3.75 3.43
C GLY A 509 3.22 -4.92 2.99
N ILE A 510 2.05 -5.07 3.62
CA ILE A 510 1.15 -6.22 3.41
C ILE A 510 0.56 -6.23 1.99
N LYS A 511 0.43 -5.02 1.42
CA LYS A 511 -0.08 -4.73 0.09
C LYS A 511 0.71 -5.36 -1.04
N THR A 512 2.01 -5.58 -0.86
CA THR A 512 2.87 -6.13 -1.93
C THR A 512 2.93 -7.65 -1.87
N GLN A 513 2.50 -8.25 -0.77
CA GLN A 513 2.68 -9.68 -0.49
C GLN A 513 1.39 -10.50 -0.56
N ILE A 514 0.22 -9.84 -0.43
CA ILE A 514 -1.08 -10.51 -0.51
C ILE A 514 -1.71 -10.30 -1.89
N ALA A 515 -1.69 -11.39 -2.66
CA ALA A 515 -2.32 -11.55 -3.97
C ALA A 515 -3.80 -11.15 -4.03
N PHE A 516 -4.61 -11.73 -3.15
CA PHE A 516 -6.04 -11.49 -3.04
C PHE A 516 -6.30 -10.74 -1.74
N LEU A 517 -6.00 -9.44 -1.77
CA LEU A 517 -6.19 -8.59 -0.61
C LEU A 517 -7.69 -8.30 -0.45
N SER A 518 -8.23 -8.48 0.75
CA SER A 518 -9.62 -8.27 1.04
C SER A 518 -9.81 -6.82 1.44
N ARG A 519 -10.85 -6.20 0.89
CA ARG A 519 -11.31 -4.89 1.34
C ARG A 519 -12.23 -4.98 2.57
N TYR A 520 -12.59 -6.19 2.98
CA TYR A 520 -13.32 -6.46 4.22
C TYR A 520 -12.38 -6.96 5.30
N SER A 521 -12.73 -6.67 6.55
CA SER A 521 -12.10 -7.31 7.69
C SER A 521 -12.57 -8.77 7.81
N PHE A 522 -11.76 -9.61 8.44
CA PHE A 522 -12.09 -11.03 8.60
C PHE A 522 -13.32 -11.28 9.47
N ASP A 523 -13.64 -10.41 10.44
CA ASP A 523 -14.90 -10.48 11.17
C ASP A 523 -16.12 -10.22 10.26
N GLN A 524 -15.99 -9.35 9.25
CA GLN A 524 -17.04 -9.14 8.26
C GLN A 524 -17.13 -10.29 7.27
N LEU A 525 -16.00 -10.87 6.85
CA LEU A 525 -16.00 -12.08 6.01
C LEU A 525 -16.60 -13.27 6.75
N ALA A 526 -16.36 -13.40 8.06
CA ALA A 526 -16.97 -14.42 8.89
C ALA A 526 -18.50 -14.30 8.93
N GLN A 527 -19.06 -13.09 8.83
CA GLN A 527 -20.51 -12.90 8.73
C GLN A 527 -21.11 -13.48 7.44
N LEU A 528 -20.31 -13.74 6.41
CA LEU A 528 -20.76 -14.31 5.14
C LEU A 528 -20.91 -15.85 5.19
N ILE A 529 -20.29 -16.54 6.17
CA ILE A 529 -20.44 -17.98 6.33
C ILE A 529 -21.81 -18.32 6.96
N PRO A 530 -22.34 -19.56 6.82
CA PRO A 530 -23.63 -19.92 7.41
C PRO A 530 -23.69 -19.66 8.92
N PRO A 531 -24.77 -19.06 9.47
CA PRO A 531 -24.85 -18.72 10.90
C PRO A 531 -24.65 -19.91 11.84
N ASN A 532 -25.07 -21.10 11.45
CA ASN A 532 -24.83 -22.34 12.20
C ASN A 532 -23.34 -22.71 12.25
N HIS A 533 -22.58 -22.45 11.18
CA HIS A 533 -21.12 -22.62 11.19
C HIS A 533 -20.44 -21.56 12.04
N GLN A 534 -20.88 -20.29 11.97
CA GLN A 534 -20.36 -19.22 12.84
C GLN A 534 -20.53 -19.57 14.33
N ALA A 535 -21.74 -19.99 14.71
CA ALA A 535 -22.04 -20.38 16.09
C ALA A 535 -21.19 -21.59 16.52
N ALA A 536 -21.13 -22.63 15.70
CA ALA A 536 -20.33 -23.82 16.01
C ALA A 536 -18.83 -23.50 16.19
N LEU A 537 -18.25 -22.66 15.33
CA LEU A 537 -16.85 -22.24 15.45
C LEU A 537 -16.61 -21.37 16.69
N ARG A 538 -17.55 -20.47 17.02
CA ARG A 538 -17.48 -19.65 18.24
C ARG A 538 -17.57 -20.50 19.50
N ASP A 539 -18.53 -21.40 19.56
CA ASP A 539 -18.77 -22.25 20.74
C ASP A 539 -17.63 -23.27 20.97
N ASN A 540 -16.80 -23.52 19.95
CA ASN A 540 -15.66 -24.44 19.99
C ASN A 540 -14.35 -23.77 19.54
N VAL A 541 -14.17 -22.48 19.86
CA VAL A 541 -13.10 -21.66 19.26
C VAL A 541 -11.69 -22.18 19.55
N ASP A 542 -11.42 -22.73 20.75
CA ASP A 542 -10.09 -23.29 21.05
C ASP A 542 -9.79 -24.54 20.22
N GLU A 543 -10.76 -25.44 20.05
CA GLU A 543 -10.58 -26.61 19.19
C GLU A 543 -10.47 -26.21 17.71
N PHE A 544 -11.25 -25.21 17.28
CA PHE A 544 -11.12 -24.64 15.94
C PHE A 544 -9.73 -24.03 15.72
N VAL A 545 -9.19 -23.26 16.67
CA VAL A 545 -7.83 -22.71 16.59
C VAL A 545 -6.80 -23.82 16.45
N ASN A 546 -6.92 -24.89 17.26
CA ASN A 546 -6.01 -26.04 17.19
C ASN A 546 -6.09 -26.75 15.83
N ILE A 547 -7.29 -26.95 15.28
CA ILE A 547 -7.49 -27.53 13.94
C ILE A 547 -6.92 -26.59 12.87
N PHE A 548 -7.22 -25.29 12.96
CA PHE A 548 -6.79 -24.29 12.01
C PHE A 548 -5.25 -24.25 11.91
N CYS A 549 -4.58 -24.14 13.04
CA CYS A 549 -3.11 -24.11 13.11
C CYS A 549 -2.50 -25.47 12.77
N GLY A 550 -3.08 -26.57 13.26
CA GLY A 550 -2.57 -27.92 12.98
C GLY A 550 -2.56 -28.27 11.49
N VAL A 551 -3.46 -27.71 10.69
CA VAL A 551 -3.50 -27.92 9.23
C VAL A 551 -2.45 -27.13 8.46
N LEU A 552 -1.96 -25.99 8.99
CA LEU A 552 -0.82 -25.26 8.40
C LEU A 552 0.45 -26.12 8.35
N GLY A 553 0.56 -27.14 9.22
CA GLY A 553 1.63 -28.13 9.22
C GLY A 553 2.71 -27.89 10.28
N ASN A 554 3.72 -28.76 10.29
CA ASN A 554 4.76 -28.84 11.33
C ASN A 554 5.64 -27.57 11.36
N GLY A 555 5.20 -26.55 12.08
CA GLY A 555 5.90 -25.28 12.22
C GLY A 555 5.00 -24.08 12.50
N TYR A 556 3.67 -24.25 12.50
CA TYR A 556 2.72 -23.22 12.95
C TYR A 556 1.94 -23.71 14.17
N ASP A 557 2.14 -23.06 15.30
CA ASP A 557 1.38 -23.18 16.54
C ASP A 557 0.41 -22.00 16.68
N ALA A 558 -0.65 -22.18 17.46
CA ALA A 558 -1.53 -21.10 17.89
C ALA A 558 -0.77 -19.97 18.60
N ASP A 559 0.36 -20.30 19.25
CA ASP A 559 1.25 -19.36 19.92
C ASP A 559 2.31 -18.72 19.02
N ASP A 560 2.42 -19.14 17.75
CA ASP A 560 3.37 -18.55 16.83
C ASP A 560 2.97 -17.12 16.43
N PRO A 561 3.96 -16.25 16.18
CA PRO A 561 3.69 -14.89 15.75
C PRO A 561 2.98 -14.93 14.39
N LEU A 562 1.89 -14.19 14.29
CA LEU A 562 1.13 -14.03 13.06
C LEU A 562 2.05 -13.46 11.96
N ILE A 563 2.95 -12.54 12.30
CA ILE A 563 3.83 -11.85 11.36
C ILE A 563 5.30 -12.14 11.67
N SER A 564 6.04 -12.59 10.67
CA SER A 564 7.47 -12.90 10.81
C SER A 564 8.33 -11.68 10.50
N PHE A 565 8.79 -10.99 11.53
CA PHE A 565 9.56 -9.76 11.37
C PHE A 565 11.05 -9.95 11.08
N HIS A 566 11.52 -11.19 10.93
CA HIS A 566 12.92 -11.49 10.65
C HIS A 566 13.42 -10.90 9.31
N ARG A 567 12.52 -10.43 8.45
CA ARG A 567 12.83 -9.89 7.11
C ARG A 567 12.65 -8.39 6.94
N MET A 568 12.07 -7.67 7.91
CA MET A 568 11.95 -6.21 7.81
C MET A 568 13.31 -5.54 8.11
N ARG A 569 14.05 -5.08 7.08
CA ARG A 569 15.27 -4.27 7.30
C ARG A 569 14.88 -2.86 7.78
N GLY A 570 15.74 -2.29 8.61
CA GLY A 570 15.40 -1.30 9.63
C GLY A 570 14.93 0.08 9.16
N ASP A 571 15.10 0.49 7.91
CA ASP A 571 15.11 1.92 7.63
C ASP A 571 13.72 2.59 7.64
N ILE A 572 12.67 1.89 7.17
CA ILE A 572 11.31 2.45 7.07
C ILE A 572 10.60 2.48 8.44
N TYR A 573 10.93 1.53 9.32
CA TYR A 573 10.29 1.38 10.64
C TYR A 573 11.19 1.74 11.82
N MET A 574 12.38 2.31 11.57
CA MET A 574 13.34 2.63 12.64
C MET A 574 12.77 3.60 13.68
N ASN A 575 11.88 4.52 13.26
CA ASN A 575 11.16 5.43 14.14
C ASN A 575 9.90 4.80 14.78
N HIS A 576 9.57 3.55 14.45
CA HIS A 576 8.36 2.84 14.87
C HIS A 576 8.68 1.44 15.42
N ARG A 577 9.88 1.26 15.97
CA ARG A 577 10.35 -0.02 16.51
C ARG A 577 9.40 -0.60 17.57
N GLU A 578 8.84 0.25 18.43
CA GLU A 578 7.88 -0.16 19.46
C GLU A 578 6.60 -0.75 18.85
N PHE A 579 6.06 -0.13 17.80
CA PHE A 579 4.92 -0.66 17.05
C PHE A 579 5.23 -2.03 16.41
N VAL A 580 6.41 -2.17 15.81
CA VAL A 580 6.87 -3.44 15.24
C VAL A 580 7.05 -4.50 16.32
N ASP A 581 7.66 -4.14 17.45
CA ASP A 581 7.84 -5.04 18.58
C ASP A 581 6.51 -5.48 19.19
N MET A 582 5.48 -4.64 19.15
CA MET A 582 4.13 -5.01 19.57
C MET A 582 3.44 -5.98 18.63
N ILE A 583 3.49 -5.73 17.33
CA ILE A 583 2.83 -6.63 16.37
C ILE A 583 3.52 -8.01 16.34
N LYS A 584 4.80 -8.11 16.74
CA LYS A 584 5.47 -9.42 16.94
C LYS A 584 4.77 -10.30 17.98
N PHE A 585 4.06 -9.71 18.94
CA PHE A 585 3.34 -10.46 19.96
C PHE A 585 1.94 -10.91 19.50
N LEU A 586 1.46 -10.43 18.35
CA LEU A 586 0.19 -10.88 17.82
C LEU A 586 0.32 -12.33 17.37
N LYS A 587 -0.40 -13.23 18.03
CA LYS A 587 -0.36 -14.67 17.73
C LYS A 587 -1.43 -15.08 16.74
N ILE A 588 -1.18 -16.13 15.98
CA ILE A 588 -2.17 -16.69 15.02
C ILE A 588 -3.45 -17.08 15.77
N GLY A 589 -3.34 -17.80 16.88
CA GLY A 589 -4.49 -18.26 17.65
C GLY A 589 -5.29 -17.12 18.28
N GLU A 590 -4.64 -16.05 18.72
CA GLU A 590 -5.31 -14.85 19.24
C GLU A 590 -6.11 -14.14 18.14
N TRP A 591 -5.51 -13.96 16.96
CA TRP A 591 -6.21 -13.36 15.83
C TRP A 591 -7.46 -14.15 15.43
N VAL A 592 -7.37 -15.48 15.38
CA VAL A 592 -8.52 -16.35 15.08
C VAL A 592 -9.60 -16.22 16.17
N ARG A 593 -9.24 -16.24 17.47
CA ARG A 593 -10.20 -16.07 18.58
C ARG A 593 -10.96 -14.77 18.49
N GLU A 594 -10.24 -13.68 18.24
CA GLU A 594 -10.78 -12.32 18.21
C GLU A 594 -11.85 -12.13 17.14
N ILE A 595 -11.67 -12.78 15.98
CA ILE A 595 -12.68 -12.79 14.91
C ILE A 595 -14.00 -13.42 15.39
N PHE A 596 -13.96 -14.52 16.15
CA PHE A 596 -15.15 -15.30 16.50
C PHE A 596 -15.78 -14.94 17.85
N GLU A 597 -14.96 -14.65 18.86
CA GLU A 597 -15.39 -14.29 20.21
C GLU A 597 -15.81 -12.82 20.29
N ASN A 598 -14.98 -11.93 19.73
CA ASN A 598 -15.12 -10.48 19.89
C ASN A 598 -15.60 -9.77 18.62
N SER A 599 -15.75 -10.50 17.50
CA SER A 599 -16.07 -9.91 16.19
C SER A 599 -15.07 -8.81 15.80
N ARG A 600 -13.79 -9.06 16.09
CA ARG A 600 -12.69 -8.12 15.89
C ARG A 600 -11.60 -8.76 15.03
N ASP A 601 -11.36 -8.20 13.85
CA ASP A 601 -10.18 -8.53 13.06
C ASP A 601 -9.01 -7.64 13.48
N ILE A 602 -8.06 -8.19 14.25
CA ILE A 602 -6.88 -7.44 14.70
C ILE A 602 -6.03 -6.94 13.53
N LEU A 603 -6.06 -7.54 12.33
CA LEU A 603 -5.29 -7.04 11.18
C LEU A 603 -5.91 -5.79 10.52
N SER A 604 -7.13 -5.41 10.91
CA SER A 604 -7.76 -4.19 10.41
C SER A 604 -7.21 -2.93 11.11
N ALA A 605 -7.29 -1.76 10.48
CA ALA A 605 -6.88 -0.50 11.10
C ALA A 605 -7.54 -0.25 12.46
N ARG A 606 -8.83 -0.55 12.56
CA ARG A 606 -9.56 -0.48 13.82
C ARG A 606 -9.06 -1.55 14.81
N GLY A 607 -8.90 -2.79 14.37
CA GLY A 607 -8.46 -3.88 15.24
C GLY A 607 -7.09 -3.66 15.86
N ILE A 608 -6.12 -3.15 15.08
CA ILE A 608 -4.81 -2.76 15.62
C ILE A 608 -4.95 -1.59 16.57
N THR A 609 -5.72 -0.55 16.21
CA THR A 609 -5.96 0.60 17.10
C THR A 609 -6.51 0.15 18.46
N ASP A 610 -7.52 -0.72 18.43
CA ASP A 610 -8.15 -1.28 19.62
C ASP A 610 -7.15 -2.14 20.41
N PHE A 611 -6.38 -3.01 19.73
CA PHE A 611 -5.33 -3.83 20.35
C PHE A 611 -4.23 -3.00 21.01
N LEU A 612 -3.75 -1.95 20.35
CA LEU A 612 -2.74 -1.03 20.89
C LEU A 612 -3.30 -0.26 22.10
N SER A 613 -4.57 0.15 22.05
CA SER A 613 -5.25 0.85 23.15
C SER A 613 -5.38 -0.04 24.38
N ASP A 614 -5.75 -1.32 24.18
CA ASP A 614 -5.83 -2.33 25.24
C ASP A 614 -4.48 -2.53 25.94
N TRP A 615 -3.38 -2.46 25.18
CA TRP A 615 -2.02 -2.62 25.69
C TRP A 615 -1.47 -1.39 26.44
N TRP A 616 -1.74 -0.17 25.95
CA TRP A 616 -1.10 1.04 26.49
C TRP A 616 -1.90 1.76 27.56
N HIS A 617 -3.21 1.58 27.65
CA HIS A 617 -4.11 2.34 28.52
C HIS A 617 -4.03 3.89 28.34
N ASP A 618 -3.38 4.38 27.28
CA ASP A 618 -3.13 5.80 27.00
C ASP A 618 -3.39 6.10 25.51
N GLU A 619 -4.48 6.80 25.21
CA GLU A 619 -4.91 7.13 23.85
C GLU A 619 -3.89 8.00 23.10
N ASP A 620 -3.11 8.82 23.81
CA ASP A 620 -2.11 9.72 23.21
C ASP A 620 -0.97 8.93 22.53
N SER A 621 -0.70 7.72 22.98
CA SER A 621 0.31 6.84 22.39
C SER A 621 -0.11 6.30 21.02
N VAL A 622 -1.42 6.06 20.82
CA VAL A 622 -1.96 5.50 19.58
C VAL A 622 -1.91 6.53 18.45
N GLU A 623 -2.13 7.81 18.76
CA GLU A 623 -1.94 8.91 17.81
C GLU A 623 -0.48 8.97 17.30
N GLY A 624 0.48 8.73 18.19
CA GLY A 624 1.91 8.61 17.85
C GLY A 624 2.23 7.51 16.82
N TYR A 625 1.36 6.50 16.69
CA TYR A 625 1.52 5.40 15.74
C TYR A 625 0.58 5.45 14.53
N GLN A 626 -0.29 6.45 14.39
CA GLN A 626 -1.21 6.53 13.24
C GLN A 626 -0.50 6.47 11.88
N LYS A 627 0.71 7.04 11.78
CA LYS A 627 1.53 6.94 10.57
C LYS A 627 2.02 5.50 10.31
N ALA A 628 2.53 4.83 11.34
CA ALA A 628 2.97 3.43 11.27
C ALA A 628 1.80 2.49 10.97
N LEU A 629 0.67 2.71 11.64
CA LEU A 629 -0.59 2.03 11.39
C LEU A 629 -1.03 2.22 9.94
N GLY A 630 -1.04 3.46 9.44
CA GLY A 630 -1.38 3.77 8.06
C GLY A 630 -0.38 3.24 7.02
N ILE A 631 0.84 2.85 7.42
CA ILE A 631 1.80 2.11 6.57
C ILE A 631 1.53 0.61 6.64
N PHE A 632 1.30 0.08 7.84
CA PHE A 632 1.06 -1.35 8.08
C PHE A 632 -0.28 -1.81 7.48
N THR A 633 -1.35 -1.06 7.74
CA THR A 633 -2.68 -1.31 7.19
C THR A 633 -2.89 -0.66 5.85
N ARG A 634 -1.84 -0.05 5.24
CA ARG A 634 -1.87 0.40 3.86
C ARG A 634 -2.12 -0.86 3.04
N GLY A 635 -3.40 -1.20 2.80
CA GLY A 635 -3.80 -2.49 2.25
C GLY A 635 -5.18 -2.95 2.62
N HIS A 636 -5.40 -3.11 3.91
CA HIS A 636 -6.73 -3.40 4.40
C HIS A 636 -7.61 -2.20 4.04
N GLY A 637 -8.61 -2.44 3.19
CA GLY A 637 -9.58 -1.42 2.85
C GLY A 637 -10.17 -0.83 4.13
N ASP A 638 -10.50 0.47 4.11
CA ASP A 638 -11.36 1.04 5.14
C ASP A 638 -12.75 0.38 5.03
N ALA A 639 -12.87 -0.74 5.72
CA ALA A 639 -14.04 -1.62 5.70
C ALA A 639 -15.29 -0.94 6.27
N SER A 640 -15.15 0.25 6.89
CA SER A 640 -16.27 1.06 7.33
C SER A 640 -17.10 1.61 6.16
N ARG A 641 -16.48 1.77 4.98
CA ARG A 641 -17.13 2.32 3.78
C ARG A 641 -17.82 1.25 2.93
N VAL A 642 -17.40 0.00 3.08
CA VAL A 642 -17.98 -1.12 2.33
C VAL A 642 -18.95 -1.83 3.25
N ARG A 643 -20.26 -1.59 3.08
CA ARG A 643 -21.27 -2.37 3.79
C ARG A 643 -21.40 -3.71 3.07
N PRO A 644 -21.34 -4.86 3.77
CA PRO A 644 -21.78 -6.12 3.19
C PRO A 644 -23.26 -5.94 2.83
N ASP A 645 -23.56 -5.72 1.56
CA ASP A 645 -24.87 -5.35 1.04
C ASP A 645 -25.85 -6.53 0.97
N GLY A 646 -25.59 -7.58 1.77
CA GLY A 646 -26.39 -8.79 1.85
C GLY A 646 -26.10 -9.81 0.75
N GLY A 647 -25.09 -9.58 -0.10
CA GLY A 647 -24.84 -10.44 -1.28
C GLY A 647 -23.94 -11.63 -1.08
N GLY A 648 -23.34 -11.80 0.10
CA GLY A 648 -22.34 -12.84 0.28
C GLY A 648 -21.05 -12.60 -0.50
N LEU A 649 -20.84 -11.38 -1.02
CA LEU A 649 -19.65 -11.02 -1.78
C LEU A 649 -18.53 -10.65 -0.82
N ALA A 650 -17.35 -11.21 -1.03
CA ALA A 650 -16.08 -10.68 -0.57
C ALA A 650 -15.54 -9.71 -1.61
N VAL A 651 -15.18 -8.49 -1.21
CA VAL A 651 -14.50 -7.55 -2.11
C VAL A 651 -13.01 -7.82 -2.04
N LEU A 652 -12.42 -8.17 -3.18
CA LEU A 652 -11.01 -8.49 -3.34
C LEU A 652 -10.35 -7.48 -4.26
N GLU A 653 -9.15 -7.08 -3.89
CA GLU A 653 -8.18 -6.42 -4.74
C GLU A 653 -7.17 -7.48 -5.18
N ASN A 654 -7.20 -7.82 -6.47
CA ASN A 654 -6.24 -8.71 -7.08
C ASN A 654 -4.98 -7.91 -7.46
N ARG A 655 -3.90 -8.17 -6.74
CA ARG A 655 -2.60 -7.54 -6.89
C ARG A 655 -1.56 -8.43 -7.59
N MET A 656 -2.00 -9.58 -8.10
CA MET A 656 -1.14 -10.56 -8.76
C MET A 656 -0.67 -10.19 -10.16
N ILE A 657 -1.12 -9.06 -10.72
CA ILE A 657 -0.42 -8.52 -11.88
C ILE A 657 0.87 -7.91 -11.33
N ASP A 658 1.95 -8.69 -11.43
CA ASP A 658 3.21 -8.45 -10.73
C ASP A 658 3.56 -6.96 -10.79
N PRO A 659 3.72 -6.27 -9.65
CA PRO A 659 4.04 -4.85 -9.62
C PRO A 659 5.31 -4.49 -10.39
N LYS A 660 6.20 -5.46 -10.65
CA LYS A 660 7.42 -5.31 -11.43
C LYS A 660 7.22 -5.56 -12.92
N VAL A 661 6.21 -6.34 -13.29
CA VAL A 661 5.88 -6.62 -14.68
C VAL A 661 5.02 -5.49 -15.21
N ARG A 662 5.69 -4.57 -15.91
CA ARG A 662 5.04 -3.46 -16.58
C ARG A 662 4.54 -3.93 -17.95
N LEU A 663 3.23 -3.87 -18.16
CA LEU A 663 2.57 -4.24 -19.42
C LEU A 663 2.59 -3.07 -20.40
N SER A 664 2.67 -3.38 -21.70
CA SER A 664 2.28 -2.38 -22.70
C SER A 664 0.77 -2.08 -22.57
N PRO A 665 0.28 -0.94 -23.08
CA PRO A 665 -1.15 -0.66 -23.09
C PRO A 665 -2.01 -1.73 -23.78
N ASP A 666 -1.47 -2.39 -24.82
CA ASP A 666 -2.18 -3.44 -25.56
C ASP A 666 -2.28 -4.73 -24.74
N ASP A 667 -1.21 -5.06 -24.03
CA ASP A 667 -1.15 -6.24 -23.17
C ASP A 667 -2.01 -6.05 -21.91
N ALA A 668 -2.03 -4.84 -21.35
CA ALA A 668 -2.94 -4.47 -20.27
C ALA A 668 -4.42 -4.56 -20.72
N GLU A 669 -4.74 -4.15 -21.96
CA GLU A 669 -6.08 -4.31 -22.53
C GLU A 669 -6.46 -5.80 -22.64
N LYS A 670 -5.59 -6.63 -23.24
CA LYS A 670 -5.83 -8.08 -23.37
C LYS A 670 -6.04 -8.73 -22.00
N ALA A 671 -5.19 -8.41 -21.02
CA ALA A 671 -5.27 -8.93 -19.65
C ALA A 671 -6.55 -8.51 -18.94
N ALA A 672 -6.94 -7.24 -19.02
CA ALA A 672 -8.16 -6.72 -18.41
C ALA A 672 -9.42 -7.41 -18.98
N LEU A 673 -9.50 -7.54 -20.31
CA LEU A 673 -10.65 -8.17 -20.98
C LEU A 673 -10.75 -9.67 -20.68
N ALA A 674 -9.63 -10.40 -20.72
CA ALA A 674 -9.61 -11.83 -20.39
C ALA A 674 -9.99 -12.07 -18.92
N TYR A 675 -9.51 -11.22 -18.01
CA TYR A 675 -9.89 -11.28 -16.60
C TYR A 675 -11.39 -11.04 -16.41
N PHE A 676 -11.96 -10.05 -17.10
CA PHE A 676 -13.38 -9.76 -17.03
C PHE A 676 -14.25 -10.91 -17.54
N GLU A 677 -13.88 -11.50 -18.68
CA GLU A 677 -14.57 -12.65 -19.26
C GLU A 677 -14.50 -13.87 -18.35
N PHE A 678 -13.35 -14.09 -17.71
CA PHE A 678 -13.18 -15.12 -16.70
C PHE A 678 -14.16 -14.95 -15.52
N LEU A 679 -14.34 -13.72 -15.01
CA LEU A 679 -15.30 -13.44 -13.92
C LEU A 679 -16.74 -13.64 -14.36
N MET A 680 -17.11 -13.22 -15.57
CA MET A 680 -18.43 -13.48 -16.14
C MET A 680 -18.70 -14.98 -16.22
N THR A 681 -17.72 -15.77 -16.64
CA THR A 681 -17.84 -17.23 -16.75
C THR A 681 -17.91 -17.90 -15.37
N LEU A 682 -17.11 -17.44 -14.40
CA LEU A 682 -17.17 -17.89 -13.02
C LEU A 682 -18.55 -17.63 -12.40
N ARG A 683 -19.11 -16.45 -12.67
CA ARG A 683 -20.47 -16.08 -12.25
C ARG A 683 -21.54 -16.99 -12.88
N ALA A 684 -21.43 -17.27 -14.17
CA ALA A 684 -22.44 -18.02 -14.91
C ALA A 684 -22.45 -19.52 -14.57
N SER A 685 -21.27 -20.11 -14.38
CA SER A 685 -21.13 -21.56 -14.24
C SER A 685 -21.00 -22.05 -12.79
N GLY A 686 -20.44 -21.23 -11.89
CA GLY A 686 -19.98 -21.68 -10.57
C GLY A 686 -18.90 -22.77 -10.63
N ALA A 687 -18.40 -23.10 -11.83
CA ALA A 687 -17.38 -24.10 -12.09
C ALA A 687 -16.04 -23.42 -12.45
N GLN A 688 -14.96 -24.20 -12.55
CA GLN A 688 -13.65 -23.66 -12.94
C GLN A 688 -13.70 -23.15 -14.40
N PRO A 689 -13.66 -21.81 -14.62
CA PRO A 689 -13.71 -21.25 -15.97
C PRO A 689 -12.43 -21.59 -16.74
N HIS A 690 -12.52 -21.63 -18.06
CA HIS A 690 -11.34 -21.50 -18.90
C HIS A 690 -10.95 -20.02 -18.95
N PHE A 691 -9.69 -19.71 -18.61
CA PHE A 691 -9.14 -18.37 -18.85
C PHE A 691 -8.65 -18.28 -20.31
N PRO A 692 -9.07 -17.29 -21.11
CA PRO A 692 -8.62 -17.16 -22.49
C PRO A 692 -7.10 -17.03 -22.56
N ALA A 693 -6.45 -17.78 -23.46
CA ALA A 693 -5.01 -17.62 -23.66
C ALA A 693 -4.70 -16.21 -24.19
N ILE A 694 -3.77 -15.52 -23.54
CA ILE A 694 -3.30 -14.20 -23.95
C ILE A 694 -1.97 -14.38 -24.66
N HIS A 695 -1.92 -14.01 -25.94
CA HIS A 695 -0.68 -13.89 -26.68
C HIS A 695 -0.15 -12.47 -26.52
N TYR A 696 0.86 -12.33 -25.66
CA TYR A 696 1.62 -11.10 -25.50
C TYR A 696 2.54 -10.90 -26.69
N ASP A 697 2.64 -9.67 -27.16
CA ASP A 697 3.63 -9.32 -28.18
C ASP A 697 5.00 -9.30 -27.48
N GLU A 698 5.97 -10.08 -27.99
CA GLU A 698 7.33 -10.23 -27.44
C GLU A 698 8.22 -9.00 -27.70
#